data_AF-A0A1Q2HSU4-F1
#
_entry.id   AF-A0A1Q2HSU4-F1
#
_cell.length_a   1.000
_cell.length_b   1.000
_cell.length_c   1.000
_cell.angle_alpha   90.00
_cell.angle_beta   90.00
_cell.angle_gamma   90.00
#
_symmetry.space_group_name_H-M   'P 1'
#
loop_
_entity.id
_entity.type
_entity.pdbx_description
1 polymer ?
#
loop_
_entity_poly.entity_id
_entity_poly.type
_entity_poly.pdbx_seq_one_letter_code
_entity_poly.pdbx_strand_id
1 'polypeptide(L)'
;MKKNFGFLILMFTFCLSASAADSWTFVGWADPHYEAADLTGNNPAGTPAAEGYPDATEGYNGTTDLVEQHIADRISQMAAQNPELLIVAGDLASYRFDADWARNAFAPNGTYEDTIINAGEIYNNQWYYRFASQIPLVLAAVGDHEIGDNNWGVGKSISYLVDDFRLSFAQAFNIDDSGIFRFDDPIGSVNSRPIGTPYQNTSYAKQVRNALFISVDVFRQDSPDKQLSILSGSVTADVSGAHLNWFQNVLNAAQNDSTIDHVFVFGHTPILEPVRKHASSGMMFDNREDSDFWAAMRSSSKVRAYFAGEVHTETASIDAQSGILQIVHKGYLKADVYEDKVEFTNYRFQNTGAGYTEKYWSRNSIASFNKVASPEVMNGSLIADYSGVYPEFNDSGILELVDRKGLVVHYSFEDEFSSRIINHGSLKTEFYGGVKMGSGFGEGVLGKAGTFDGEGYLTTKNGISPITCSEARTVSAWIKTVNSEQMTIAGWGGAKGGVQGKFNFDLVNGEIGLSGENSQTRAAGSPNLADGKWHHAAVAFPGRSAGKEKLKDLIFFVDGQRYPAESNSDDLLVTDPGSNRLYVGRAARDHGPNFEGSIDDFAIWGSQLSDAKIKSLSHAGESETLGYNASQMEKLFDLFNRKSGSVFIKGRRWQCVSGLSGAPGELVTSSGEPAFVFDQQGNGVLGEITDMITILQQPENTAGIEGKEISLSVSASGAEPIEYQWFHTQDSTPSQDDTAKGSGSALELSLNEQTEGYYYCKLQNPEGTAYTNTVSVRLTHKMAHWTLDNDSAGFDGSSYLDISSYGEKRDALVEGSSEFADGACPQLGQSALIQRNDGYAYAGGWNPLETTGKFTMTLWLKWKQNLGNWQVVTGKKDTDGELFRLSIKPDESLLNLGKSSGAKVFAPGPLPEGEWVFAAFSIDSTTSQSTGSIYMITEDEGLRKSYSETSLGEKTDAAFGVGSVKASSSFNGWLDDVRVYDAVLDEEDITTIYYQSCGKTVCNPGSLSFDTSGPNGEPDCVVNLYDFASLCFSWMECTLLPAHECIE
;
A
#
# COMPACT_ATOMS: atom_id res chain seq x y z
N MET A 1 -60.20 31.13 7.74
CA MET A 1 -59.20 30.26 8.40
C MET A 1 -58.60 29.41 7.29
N LYS A 2 -57.55 29.84 6.58
CA LYS A 2 -56.11 29.83 6.93
C LYS A 2 -55.62 28.40 7.23
N LYS A 3 -54.51 27.87 6.68
CA LYS A 3 -53.59 28.24 5.59
C LYS A 3 -52.56 27.09 5.50
N ASN A 4 -52.16 26.73 4.28
CA ASN A 4 -50.84 26.29 3.78
C ASN A 4 -49.91 25.39 4.63
N PHE A 5 -49.47 24.28 4.04
CA PHE A 5 -48.04 23.95 3.90
C PHE A 5 -47.81 23.07 2.66
N GLY A 6 -46.87 23.48 1.81
CA GLY A 6 -46.34 22.74 0.67
C GLY A 6 -44.86 23.09 0.50
N PHE A 7 -44.13 22.23 -0.22
CA PHE A 7 -42.79 22.39 -0.79
C PHE A 7 -41.59 22.57 0.17
N LEU A 8 -40.74 21.54 0.28
CA LEU A 8 -39.26 21.58 0.10
C LEU A 8 -38.65 20.21 0.47
N ILE A 9 -38.21 19.39 -0.51
CA ILE A 9 -37.04 18.50 -0.37
C ILE A 9 -36.36 18.44 -1.76
N LEU A 10 -35.51 19.43 -2.01
CA LEU A 10 -34.45 19.40 -3.01
C LEU A 10 -33.25 20.10 -2.35
N MET A 11 -32.04 19.56 -2.52
CA MET A 11 -30.75 19.96 -1.93
C MET A 11 -30.54 19.66 -0.44
N PHE A 12 -30.00 18.48 -0.14
CA PHE A 12 -28.91 18.29 0.83
C PHE A 12 -28.10 17.04 0.44
N THR A 13 -27.40 17.14 -0.69
CA THR A 13 -26.21 16.31 -0.98
C THR A 13 -25.12 17.28 -1.41
N PHE A 14 -24.76 18.17 -0.48
CA PHE A 14 -23.47 18.85 -0.55
C PHE A 14 -22.48 17.95 0.17
N CYS A 15 -21.42 17.59 -0.56
CA CYS A 15 -20.14 17.12 -0.07
C CYS A 15 -20.03 17.05 1.46
N LEU A 16 -20.05 15.84 2.01
CA LEU A 16 -19.07 15.50 3.04
C LEU A 16 -17.72 15.35 2.32
N SER A 17 -17.19 16.46 1.80
CA SER A 17 -15.77 16.67 1.97
C SER A 17 -15.62 16.76 3.48
N ALA A 18 -15.05 15.71 4.08
CA ALA A 18 -14.37 15.90 5.35
C ALA A 18 -13.55 17.18 5.17
N SER A 19 -13.89 18.25 5.90
CA SER A 19 -12.92 19.31 6.09
C SER A 19 -11.70 18.58 6.63
N ALA A 20 -10.62 18.53 5.87
CA ALA A 20 -9.35 18.02 6.37
C ALA A 20 -9.16 18.70 7.73
N ALA A 21 -9.16 17.93 8.82
CA ALA A 21 -8.80 18.48 10.12
C ALA A 21 -7.45 19.16 9.92
N ASP A 22 -7.32 20.42 10.36
CA ASP A 22 -6.09 21.20 10.19
C ASP A 22 -4.95 20.47 10.90
N SER A 23 -4.18 19.67 10.16
CA SER A 23 -2.96 19.04 10.65
C SER A 23 -1.85 20.07 10.77
N TRP A 24 -0.91 19.80 11.65
CA TRP A 24 0.33 20.56 11.72
C TRP A 24 1.53 19.60 11.74
N THR A 25 2.67 20.11 11.30
CA THR A 25 3.84 19.27 11.00
C THR A 25 4.98 19.58 11.96
N PHE A 26 5.67 18.54 12.42
CA PHE A 26 7.02 18.65 12.95
C PHE A 26 7.98 17.73 12.21
N VAL A 27 9.28 18.00 12.33
CA VAL A 27 10.34 17.13 11.80
C VAL A 27 11.25 16.66 12.93
N GLY A 28 11.85 15.49 12.76
CA GLY A 28 12.82 14.91 13.69
C GLY A 28 14.11 14.54 12.98
N TRP A 29 15.25 14.83 13.61
CA TRP A 29 16.57 14.38 13.15
C TRP A 29 17.38 13.79 14.31
N ALA A 30 18.26 12.84 14.05
CA ALA A 30 19.11 12.21 15.05
C ALA A 30 20.47 11.91 14.43
N ASP A 31 21.50 11.86 15.26
CA ASP A 31 22.86 11.44 14.88
C ASP A 31 23.47 12.22 13.70
N PRO A 32 23.32 13.57 13.58
CA PRO A 32 23.98 14.30 12.50
C PRO A 32 25.51 14.24 12.58
N HIS A 33 26.13 13.96 13.74
CA HIS A 33 27.58 13.66 13.90
C HIS A 33 28.52 14.58 13.12
N TYR A 34 28.47 15.87 13.42
CA TYR A 34 29.45 16.83 12.90
C TYR A 34 30.84 16.59 13.52
N GLU A 35 31.86 16.35 12.71
CA GLU A 35 33.26 16.38 13.16
C GLU A 35 33.91 17.70 12.74
N ALA A 36 34.69 18.29 13.65
CA ALA A 36 35.57 19.41 13.33
C ALA A 36 36.60 18.95 12.28
N ALA A 37 36.76 19.69 11.18
CA ALA A 37 38.02 19.60 10.44
C ALA A 37 39.13 20.10 11.38
N ASP A 38 40.22 19.34 11.46
CA ASP A 38 41.38 19.60 12.33
C ASP A 38 41.89 21.05 12.19
N LEU A 39 41.49 21.92 13.13
CA LEU A 39 41.95 23.32 13.21
C LEU A 39 43.44 23.44 13.60
N THR A 40 44.13 22.34 13.92
CA THR A 40 45.49 22.37 14.50
C THR A 40 46.57 21.60 13.73
N GLY A 41 46.20 20.86 12.67
CA GLY A 41 47.14 20.15 11.81
C GLY A 41 48.04 19.14 12.53
N ASN A 42 47.60 18.56 13.66
CA ASN A 42 48.39 17.63 14.46
C ASN A 42 47.54 16.50 15.05
N ASN A 43 47.41 15.39 14.33
CA ASN A 43 46.83 14.15 14.85
C ASN A 43 47.89 13.03 15.03
N PRO A 44 48.03 12.42 16.23
CA PRO A 44 48.79 11.19 16.44
C PRO A 44 48.03 9.89 16.06
N ALA A 45 46.77 9.95 15.63
CA ALA A 45 45.93 8.80 15.30
C ALA A 45 45.70 8.64 13.77
N GLY A 46 46.79 8.50 13.01
CA GLY A 46 46.84 7.67 11.80
C GLY A 46 46.02 8.06 10.55
N THR A 47 45.32 9.19 10.51
CA THR A 47 44.91 9.81 9.23
C THR A 47 45.97 10.81 8.79
N PRO A 48 46.29 10.90 7.48
CA PRO A 48 47.10 12.00 6.99
C PRO A 48 46.40 13.30 7.40
N ALA A 49 47.17 14.27 7.92
CA ALA A 49 46.80 15.67 7.79
C ALA A 49 46.33 15.91 6.35
N ALA A 50 45.55 16.95 6.11
CA ALA A 50 45.33 17.43 4.74
C ALA A 50 46.65 17.91 4.11
N GLU A 51 47.61 17.02 3.85
CA GLU A 51 48.70 17.20 2.90
C GLU A 51 48.04 17.33 1.53
N GLY A 52 47.56 18.55 1.24
CA GLY A 52 46.92 18.89 -0.02
C GLY A 52 45.90 20.03 0.02
N TYR A 53 45.35 20.42 1.18
CA TYR A 53 44.26 21.41 1.25
C TYR A 53 44.34 22.32 2.50
N PRO A 54 45.03 23.47 2.41
CA PRO A 54 45.09 24.48 3.47
C PRO A 54 43.72 25.08 3.85
N ASP A 55 42.80 25.15 2.88
CA ASP A 55 41.51 25.86 3.03
C ASP A 55 40.57 25.23 4.08
N ALA A 56 40.73 23.93 4.40
CA ALA A 56 39.97 23.26 5.47
C ALA A 56 40.37 23.73 6.88
N THR A 57 41.50 24.44 7.00
CA THR A 57 42.00 25.04 8.25
C THR A 57 41.74 26.56 8.33
N GLU A 58 41.15 27.17 7.30
CA GLU A 58 40.94 28.63 7.21
C GLU A 58 39.48 29.07 7.49
N GLY A 59 38.53 28.15 7.56
CA GLY A 59 37.13 28.45 7.90
C GLY A 59 36.94 28.74 9.40
N TYR A 60 36.21 29.82 9.74
CA TYR A 60 35.93 30.25 11.12
C TYR A 60 35.31 29.17 12.02
N ASN A 61 34.71 28.11 11.44
CA ASN A 61 33.98 27.04 12.13
C ASN A 61 34.63 25.65 11.98
N GLY A 62 35.79 25.52 11.31
CA GLY A 62 36.43 24.23 11.05
C GLY A 62 35.71 23.37 10.00
N THR A 63 35.14 24.01 8.98
CA THR A 63 34.48 23.38 7.82
C THR A 63 34.77 24.11 6.52
N THR A 64 34.67 23.37 5.40
CA THR A 64 34.70 23.95 4.05
C THR A 64 33.32 24.49 3.66
N ASP A 65 33.26 25.51 2.79
CA ASP A 65 32.00 26.07 2.24
C ASP A 65 31.04 25.01 1.69
N LEU A 66 31.57 23.94 1.08
CA LEU A 66 30.77 22.86 0.52
C LEU A 66 30.05 22.01 1.59
N VAL A 67 30.68 21.81 2.74
CA VAL A 67 30.06 21.11 3.88
C VAL A 67 28.96 21.98 4.49
N GLU A 68 29.23 23.27 4.66
CA GLU A 68 28.21 24.23 5.13
C GLU A 68 27.02 24.29 4.17
N GLN A 69 27.28 24.31 2.86
CA GLN A 69 26.22 24.25 1.85
C GLN A 69 25.40 22.96 1.95
N HIS A 70 26.02 21.79 2.11
CA HIS A 70 25.28 20.53 2.24
C HIS A 70 24.43 20.46 3.52
N ILE A 71 24.92 20.97 4.64
CA ILE A 71 24.14 21.04 5.88
C ILE A 71 22.95 22.00 5.68
N ALA A 72 23.20 23.18 5.09
CA ALA A 72 22.17 24.15 4.78
C ALA A 72 21.10 23.58 3.84
N ASP A 73 21.49 22.91 2.75
CA ASP A 73 20.59 22.29 1.78
C ASP A 73 19.66 21.27 2.45
N ARG A 74 20.17 20.47 3.39
CA ARG A 74 19.35 19.49 4.13
C ARG A 74 18.39 20.14 5.11
N ILE A 75 18.84 21.18 5.82
CA ILE A 75 17.96 21.96 6.69
C ILE A 75 16.89 22.65 5.86
N SER A 76 17.22 23.15 4.67
CA SER A 76 16.25 23.72 3.73
C SER A 76 15.26 22.69 3.21
N GLN A 77 15.68 21.44 2.97
CA GLN A 77 14.75 20.34 2.63
C GLN A 77 13.78 20.04 3.77
N MET A 78 14.26 19.98 5.02
CA MET A 78 13.39 19.84 6.19
C MET A 78 12.44 21.05 6.36
N ALA A 79 12.96 22.27 6.19
CA ALA A 79 12.18 23.50 6.30
C ALA A 79 11.13 23.63 5.18
N ALA A 80 11.39 23.06 3.99
CA ALA A 80 10.42 23.01 2.89
C ALA A 80 9.18 22.16 3.22
N GLN A 81 9.26 21.28 4.22
CA GLN A 81 8.09 20.58 4.79
C GLN A 81 7.20 21.50 5.65
N ASN A 82 7.58 22.78 5.81
CA ASN A 82 6.92 23.80 6.63
C ASN A 82 6.64 23.34 8.09
N PRO A 83 7.64 22.79 8.81
CA PRO A 83 7.45 22.33 10.17
C PRO A 83 7.35 23.48 11.17
N GLU A 84 6.55 23.31 12.22
CA GLU A 84 6.50 24.25 13.34
C GLU A 84 7.67 24.08 14.31
N LEU A 85 8.22 22.88 14.37
CA LEU A 85 9.38 22.57 15.19
C LEU A 85 10.23 21.43 14.60
N LEU A 86 11.49 21.41 15.03
CA LEU A 86 12.44 20.32 14.86
C LEU A 86 12.71 19.69 16.23
N ILE A 87 12.58 18.36 16.34
CA ILE A 87 13.16 17.59 17.44
C ILE A 87 14.52 17.00 17.05
N VAL A 88 15.46 16.99 17.98
CA VAL A 88 16.77 16.35 17.81
C VAL A 88 17.02 15.35 18.92
N ALA A 89 17.16 14.06 18.58
CA ALA A 89 17.40 12.98 19.55
C ALA A 89 18.90 12.75 19.83
N GLY A 90 19.66 13.83 20.08
CA GLY A 90 21.08 13.79 20.44
C GLY A 90 22.06 13.58 19.28
N ASP A 91 23.35 13.61 19.63
CA ASP A 91 24.52 13.37 18.78
C ASP A 91 24.73 14.38 17.64
N LEU A 92 24.72 15.66 18.03
CA LEU A 92 24.96 16.80 17.17
C LEU A 92 26.39 16.81 16.60
N ALA A 93 27.39 16.51 17.43
CA ALA A 93 28.80 16.51 17.04
C ALA A 93 29.58 15.39 17.74
N SER A 94 30.76 15.05 17.24
CA SER A 94 31.63 14.08 17.90
C SER A 94 32.49 14.75 18.98
N TYR A 95 31.93 14.97 20.18
CA TYR A 95 32.60 15.71 21.27
C TYR A 95 33.71 14.91 21.97
N ARG A 96 34.89 14.85 21.35
CA ARG A 96 36.12 14.29 21.96
C ARG A 96 37.02 15.39 22.51
N PHE A 97 36.41 16.31 23.25
CA PHE A 97 37.05 17.51 23.81
C PHE A 97 37.79 17.26 25.13
N ASP A 98 37.79 16.01 25.59
CA ASP A 98 38.52 15.50 26.75
C ASP A 98 40.00 15.15 26.45
N ALA A 99 40.49 15.49 25.25
CA ALA A 99 41.80 15.11 24.75
C ALA A 99 42.78 16.29 24.67
N ASP A 100 44.09 16.01 24.81
CA ASP A 100 45.15 17.03 24.80
C ASP A 100 45.17 17.88 23.52
N TRP A 101 44.87 17.29 22.36
CA TRP A 101 44.82 18.03 21.10
C TRP A 101 43.70 19.09 21.12
N ALA A 102 42.52 18.73 21.63
CA ALA A 102 41.39 19.64 21.72
C ALA A 102 41.69 20.77 22.71
N ARG A 103 42.32 20.45 23.86
CA ARG A 103 42.77 21.47 24.81
C ARG A 103 43.75 22.44 24.17
N ASN A 104 44.72 21.95 23.41
CA ASN A 104 45.67 22.82 22.71
C ASN A 104 44.97 23.72 21.66
N ALA A 105 43.87 23.25 21.06
CA ALA A 105 43.11 23.99 20.06
C ALA A 105 42.21 25.08 20.67
N PHE A 106 41.39 24.73 21.67
CA PHE A 106 40.31 25.58 22.17
C PHE A 106 40.63 26.28 23.49
N ALA A 107 41.57 25.75 24.27
CA ALA A 107 41.98 26.32 25.55
C ALA A 107 43.50 26.15 25.77
N PRO A 108 44.35 26.79 24.94
CA PRO A 108 45.80 26.65 25.07
C PRO A 108 46.28 27.13 26.45
N ASN A 109 46.84 26.21 27.23
CA ASN A 109 47.22 26.37 28.65
C ASN A 109 46.05 26.46 29.66
N GLY A 110 44.82 26.19 29.23
CA GLY A 110 43.62 26.09 30.08
C GLY A 110 43.37 24.66 30.57
N THR A 111 42.19 24.43 31.13
CA THR A 111 41.76 23.10 31.61
C THR A 111 40.91 22.36 30.56
N TYR A 112 40.51 21.11 30.85
CA TYR A 112 39.60 20.37 29.94
C TYR A 112 38.18 20.94 30.03
N GLU A 113 37.79 21.46 31.18
CA GLU A 113 36.54 22.21 31.39
C GLU A 113 36.50 23.44 30.47
N ASP A 114 37.57 24.27 30.48
CA ASP A 114 37.69 25.42 29.56
C ASP A 114 37.60 24.97 28.09
N THR A 115 38.17 23.80 27.77
CA THR A 115 38.15 23.23 26.41
C THR A 115 36.73 22.90 25.96
N ILE A 116 35.94 22.25 26.82
CA ILE A 116 34.58 21.81 26.52
C ILE A 116 33.64 23.00 26.32
N ILE A 117 33.76 24.02 27.17
CA ILE A 117 32.94 25.24 27.06
C ILE A 117 33.30 26.01 25.79
N ASN A 118 34.60 26.29 25.56
CA ASN A 118 35.04 27.05 24.38
C ASN A 118 34.72 26.32 23.06
N ALA A 119 34.87 25.00 23.01
CA ALA A 119 34.51 24.22 21.83
C ALA A 119 32.98 24.21 21.63
N GLY A 120 32.19 24.06 22.70
CA GLY A 120 30.73 24.10 22.62
C GLY A 120 30.17 25.43 22.13
N GLU A 121 30.75 26.56 22.54
CA GLU A 121 30.39 27.90 22.04
C GLU A 121 30.52 28.02 20.52
N ILE A 122 31.38 27.20 19.92
CA ILE A 122 31.52 27.11 18.46
C ILE A 122 30.52 26.07 17.94
N TYR A 123 30.61 24.82 18.36
CA TYR A 123 29.90 23.72 17.69
C TYR A 123 28.41 23.65 18.01
N ASN A 124 28.03 23.76 19.29
CA ASN A 124 26.62 23.68 19.70
C ASN A 124 25.84 24.89 19.18
N ASN A 125 26.42 26.08 19.30
CA ASN A 125 25.80 27.31 18.84
C ASN A 125 25.60 27.30 17.33
N GLN A 126 26.59 26.85 16.55
CA GLN A 126 26.42 26.77 15.10
C GLN A 126 25.31 25.80 14.70
N TRP A 127 25.16 24.66 15.38
CA TRP A 127 24.00 23.79 15.15
C TRP A 127 22.67 24.47 15.48
N TYR A 128 22.56 25.07 16.66
CA TYR A 128 21.36 25.80 17.06
C TYR A 128 21.00 26.89 16.04
N TYR A 129 21.96 27.73 15.64
CA TYR A 129 21.73 28.80 14.67
C TYR A 129 21.36 28.29 13.28
N ARG A 130 21.99 27.22 12.79
CA ARG A 130 21.64 26.62 11.50
C ARG A 130 20.19 26.18 11.48
N PHE A 131 19.71 25.51 12.53
CA PHE A 131 18.32 25.11 12.63
C PHE A 131 17.37 26.31 12.81
N ALA A 132 17.64 27.17 13.78
CA ALA A 132 16.78 28.31 14.13
C ALA A 132 16.69 29.36 13.01
N SER A 133 17.62 29.35 12.04
CA SER A 133 17.57 30.24 10.87
C SER A 133 16.42 29.93 9.90
N GLN A 134 15.91 28.69 9.90
CA GLN A 134 14.90 28.22 8.94
C GLN A 134 13.71 27.51 9.58
N ILE A 135 13.83 27.05 10.83
CA ILE A 135 12.78 26.33 11.55
C ILE A 135 12.40 27.11 12.82
N PRO A 136 11.11 27.37 13.09
CA PRO A 136 10.69 28.29 14.16
C PRO A 136 11.09 27.89 15.59
N LEU A 137 11.13 26.58 15.87
CA LEU A 137 11.41 26.04 17.19
C LEU A 137 12.32 24.81 17.09
N VAL A 138 13.34 24.75 17.94
CA VAL A 138 14.30 23.64 17.99
C VAL A 138 14.29 23.07 19.39
N LEU A 139 13.98 21.78 19.51
CA LEU A 139 13.99 21.04 20.77
C LEU A 139 15.01 19.91 20.65
N ALA A 140 16.07 19.94 21.46
CA ALA A 140 17.12 18.93 21.45
C ALA A 140 17.19 18.15 22.77
N ALA A 141 17.47 16.85 22.65
CA ALA A 141 17.88 15.98 23.75
C ALA A 141 19.41 15.79 23.71
N VAL A 142 19.96 15.40 24.86
CA VAL A 142 21.38 15.06 25.02
C VAL A 142 21.60 13.65 24.47
N GLY A 143 22.61 13.47 23.61
CA GLY A 143 23.21 12.21 23.19
C GLY A 143 24.45 11.84 23.99
N ASP A 144 25.00 10.64 23.78
CA ASP A 144 26.19 10.20 24.52
C ASP A 144 27.39 11.07 24.15
N HIS A 145 27.43 11.57 22.92
CA HIS A 145 28.45 12.51 22.52
C HIS A 145 28.30 13.86 23.26
N GLU A 146 27.09 14.36 23.53
CA GLU A 146 26.90 15.57 24.35
C GLU A 146 27.24 15.42 25.84
N ILE A 147 27.71 14.25 26.27
CA ILE A 147 28.29 14.01 27.59
C ILE A 147 29.67 13.32 27.55
N GLY A 148 30.34 13.33 26.40
CA GLY A 148 31.74 12.95 26.27
C GLY A 148 32.07 11.64 25.53
N ASP A 149 31.08 11.02 24.87
CA ASP A 149 31.16 9.72 24.17
C ASP A 149 31.38 8.55 25.16
N ASN A 150 30.94 7.35 24.78
CA ASN A 150 30.69 6.16 25.62
C ASN A 150 31.93 5.50 26.30
N ASN A 151 32.89 6.28 26.80
CA ASN A 151 34.17 5.84 27.36
C ASN A 151 34.38 6.27 28.83
N TRP A 152 33.29 6.46 29.61
CA TRP A 152 33.30 7.01 30.98
C TRP A 152 33.92 6.09 32.04
N GLY A 153 35.16 5.66 31.86
CA GLY A 153 35.88 4.84 32.82
C GLY A 153 35.91 5.48 34.21
N VAL A 154 35.63 4.69 35.24
CA VAL A 154 35.61 5.15 36.64
C VAL A 154 36.94 5.80 37.02
N GLY A 155 36.86 7.00 37.62
CA GLY A 155 38.01 7.78 38.05
C GLY A 155 38.89 8.33 36.90
N LYS A 156 38.44 8.24 35.64
CA LYS A 156 39.09 8.87 34.49
C LYS A 156 38.61 10.31 34.33
N SER A 157 39.43 11.16 33.73
CA SER A 157 39.12 12.59 33.52
C SER A 157 37.74 12.80 32.91
N ILE A 158 37.38 12.05 31.88
CA ILE A 158 36.07 12.14 31.22
C ILE A 158 34.88 11.92 32.16
N SER A 159 35.01 11.05 33.18
CA SER A 159 33.95 10.85 34.18
C SER A 159 33.73 12.09 35.05
N TYR A 160 34.74 12.93 35.26
CA TYR A 160 34.62 14.18 36.02
C TYR A 160 34.09 15.36 35.20
N LEU A 161 34.00 15.22 33.86
CA LEU A 161 33.66 16.30 32.93
C LEU A 161 32.21 16.23 32.42
N VAL A 162 31.42 15.23 32.83
CA VAL A 162 30.05 14.99 32.35
C VAL A 162 29.15 16.22 32.52
N ASP A 163 29.22 16.88 33.68
CA ASP A 163 28.40 18.08 33.95
C ASP A 163 28.86 19.31 33.14
N ASP A 164 30.15 19.41 32.80
CA ASP A 164 30.67 20.48 31.92
C ASP A 164 30.16 20.31 30.49
N PHE A 165 30.10 19.08 30.00
CA PHE A 165 29.50 18.76 28.71
C PHE A 165 28.00 19.10 28.68
N ARG A 166 27.24 18.72 29.72
CA ARG A 166 25.83 19.11 29.86
C ARG A 166 25.64 20.62 29.84
N LEU A 167 26.48 21.34 30.58
CA LEU A 167 26.42 22.80 30.65
C LEU A 167 26.68 23.42 29.27
N SER A 168 27.70 22.95 28.57
CA SER A 168 28.08 23.36 27.22
C SER A 168 26.94 23.17 26.21
N PHE A 169 26.23 22.03 26.27
CA PHE A 169 25.03 21.80 25.45
C PHE A 169 23.88 22.74 25.84
N ALA A 170 23.58 22.83 27.13
CA ALA A 170 22.46 23.61 27.63
C ALA A 170 22.59 25.11 27.33
N GLN A 171 23.81 25.66 27.39
CA GLN A 171 24.10 27.06 27.05
C GLN A 171 23.69 27.43 25.62
N ALA A 172 23.80 26.49 24.68
CA ALA A 172 23.42 26.73 23.29
C ALA A 172 21.92 26.51 23.04
N PHE A 173 21.40 25.35 23.46
CA PHE A 173 20.06 24.90 23.06
C PHE A 173 18.94 25.31 24.00
N ASN A 174 19.24 25.41 25.31
CA ASN A 174 18.21 25.47 26.33
C ASN A 174 18.23 26.77 27.14
N ILE A 175 19.33 27.53 27.07
CA ILE A 175 19.52 28.81 27.74
C ILE A 175 19.64 29.90 26.66
N ASP A 176 19.01 31.05 26.87
CA ASP A 176 19.13 32.20 25.98
C ASP A 176 20.32 33.10 26.36
N ASP A 177 20.59 34.11 25.53
CA ASP A 177 21.71 35.05 25.74
C ASP A 177 21.60 35.86 27.05
N SER A 178 20.44 35.84 27.71
CA SER A 178 20.20 36.48 29.01
C SER A 178 20.37 35.52 30.19
N GLY A 179 20.71 34.26 29.94
CA GLY A 179 20.85 33.22 30.96
C GLY A 179 19.53 32.60 31.42
N ILE A 180 18.43 32.83 30.69
CA ILE A 180 17.09 32.32 31.02
C ILE A 180 16.85 31.01 30.27
N PHE A 181 16.22 30.05 30.94
CA PHE A 181 15.83 28.78 30.31
C PHE A 181 14.69 29.00 29.30
N ARG A 182 14.86 28.54 28.06
CA ARG A 182 13.96 28.80 26.92
C ARG A 182 12.59 28.15 27.06
N PHE A 183 12.49 27.08 27.84
CA PHE A 183 11.29 26.23 27.92
C PHE A 183 10.73 26.14 29.36
N ASP A 184 10.69 27.26 30.08
CA ASP A 184 10.34 27.29 31.53
C ASP A 184 8.82 27.35 31.82
N ASP A 185 7.96 27.29 30.79
CA ASP A 185 6.50 27.32 30.94
C ASP A 185 5.98 26.03 31.61
N PRO A 186 5.32 26.09 32.78
CA PRO A 186 4.89 24.89 33.50
C PRO A 186 3.80 24.10 32.77
N ILE A 187 3.76 22.78 33.00
CA ILE A 187 2.69 21.89 32.53
C ILE A 187 1.68 21.71 33.67
N GLY A 188 0.55 22.43 33.58
CA GLY A 188 -0.37 22.57 34.71
C GLY A 188 0.33 23.22 35.91
N SER A 189 0.44 22.49 37.02
CA SER A 189 1.15 22.93 38.23
C SER A 189 2.58 22.37 38.36
N VAL A 190 3.07 21.64 37.35
CA VAL A 190 4.36 20.96 37.38
C VAL A 190 5.37 21.81 36.61
N ASN A 191 6.55 22.05 37.19
CA ASN A 191 7.64 22.73 36.49
C ASN A 191 7.99 21.97 35.21
N SER A 192 8.26 22.69 34.13
CA SER A 192 8.64 22.09 32.85
C SER A 192 9.96 21.34 32.88
N ARG A 193 10.78 21.47 33.94
CA ARG A 193 12.08 20.81 34.08
C ARG A 193 12.33 20.31 35.52
N PRO A 194 13.20 19.31 35.73
CA PRO A 194 13.44 18.71 37.03
C PRO A 194 14.36 19.56 37.91
N ILE A 195 13.85 20.69 38.42
CA ILE A 195 14.59 21.66 39.25
C ILE A 195 15.27 20.97 40.44
N GLY A 196 16.54 21.29 40.67
CA GLY A 196 17.34 20.74 41.77
C GLY A 196 17.98 19.38 41.47
N THR A 197 17.89 18.90 40.23
CA THR A 197 18.60 17.71 39.74
C THR A 197 19.71 18.11 38.76
N PRO A 198 20.71 17.23 38.51
CA PRO A 198 21.72 17.47 37.46
C PRO A 198 21.11 17.70 36.06
N TYR A 199 19.90 17.18 35.83
CA TYR A 199 19.20 17.22 34.54
C TYR A 199 18.36 18.49 34.34
N GLN A 200 18.35 19.42 35.29
CA GLN A 200 17.46 20.59 35.28
C GLN A 200 17.66 21.53 34.08
N ASN A 201 18.78 21.41 33.36
CA ASN A 201 19.10 22.20 32.17
C ASN A 201 19.14 21.36 30.88
N THR A 202 18.92 20.04 30.97
CA THR A 202 19.02 19.10 29.84
C THR A 202 17.76 18.28 29.62
N SER A 203 16.83 18.25 30.59
CA SER A 203 15.50 17.63 30.46
C SER A 203 14.41 18.66 30.66
N TYR A 204 13.39 18.63 29.81
CA TYR A 204 12.29 19.59 29.85
C TYR A 204 11.05 19.12 29.07
N ALA A 205 9.92 19.78 29.32
CA ALA A 205 8.66 19.58 28.64
C ALA A 205 8.17 20.88 28.00
N LYS A 206 7.75 20.84 26.73
CA LYS A 206 7.22 22.00 26.00
C LYS A 206 5.95 21.61 25.25
N GLN A 207 4.84 22.25 25.57
CA GLN A 207 3.61 22.12 24.79
C GLN A 207 3.69 22.98 23.53
N VAL A 208 3.32 22.40 22.39
CA VAL A 208 3.14 23.06 21.11
C VAL A 208 1.82 22.60 20.54
N ARG A 209 0.88 23.54 20.35
CA ARG A 209 -0.51 23.25 19.98
C ARG A 209 -1.11 22.20 20.92
N ASN A 210 -1.60 21.09 20.35
CA ASN A 210 -2.22 19.98 21.05
C ASN A 210 -1.25 18.85 21.40
N ALA A 211 0.06 19.04 21.26
CA ALA A 211 1.07 18.05 21.63
C ALA A 211 2.03 18.56 22.70
N LEU A 212 2.43 17.66 23.60
CA LEU A 212 3.50 17.88 24.57
C LEU A 212 4.75 17.13 24.14
N PHE A 213 5.85 17.85 24.01
CA PHE A 213 7.17 17.30 23.73
C PHE A 213 7.97 17.22 25.02
N ILE A 214 8.53 16.06 25.34
CA ILE A 214 9.35 15.84 26.54
C ILE A 214 10.74 15.36 26.11
N SER A 215 11.73 16.24 26.27
CA SER A 215 13.14 15.92 26.12
C SER A 215 13.67 15.35 27.43
N VAL A 216 14.34 14.19 27.36
CA VAL A 216 14.86 13.50 28.54
C VAL A 216 16.35 13.19 28.36
N ASP A 217 17.17 13.70 29.27
CA ASP A 217 18.58 13.32 29.45
C ASP A 217 18.60 11.92 30.09
N VAL A 218 18.84 10.92 29.25
CA VAL A 218 18.77 9.51 29.65
C VAL A 218 20.04 9.03 30.35
N PHE A 219 21.03 9.88 30.60
CA PHE A 219 22.36 9.44 31.06
C PHE A 219 22.57 9.67 32.55
N ARG A 220 22.31 8.65 33.38
CA ARG A 220 22.54 8.76 34.82
C ARG A 220 24.02 8.64 35.16
N GLN A 221 24.51 9.58 35.96
CA GLN A 221 25.75 9.47 36.71
C GLN A 221 25.48 9.77 38.19
N ASP A 222 25.89 8.84 39.07
CA ASP A 222 25.77 9.03 40.53
C ASP A 222 27.05 9.66 41.11
N SER A 223 28.20 9.26 40.56
CA SER A 223 29.53 9.74 40.93
C SER A 223 30.54 9.32 39.86
N PRO A 224 31.56 10.14 39.54
CA PRO A 224 32.64 9.77 38.63
C PRO A 224 33.45 8.54 39.10
N ASP A 225 33.37 8.22 40.38
CA ASP A 225 34.09 7.12 41.04
C ASP A 225 33.24 5.85 41.21
N LYS A 226 31.98 5.85 40.75
CA LYS A 226 31.06 4.72 40.89
C LYS A 226 30.83 4.05 39.54
N GLN A 227 31.13 2.75 39.43
CA GLN A 227 30.74 1.97 38.26
C GLN A 227 29.22 1.75 38.27
N LEU A 228 28.52 2.23 37.24
CA LEU A 228 27.08 1.98 37.04
C LEU A 228 26.83 0.91 35.96
N SER A 229 27.68 0.86 34.94
CA SER A 229 27.55 -0.07 33.82
C SER A 229 28.87 -0.73 33.53
N ILE A 230 28.88 -2.06 33.33
CA ILE A 230 30.09 -2.79 32.91
C ILE A 230 30.54 -2.42 31.49
N LEU A 231 29.64 -1.85 30.67
CA LEU A 231 29.90 -1.46 29.29
C LEU A 231 30.47 -0.04 29.17
N SER A 232 29.86 0.91 29.89
CA SER A 232 30.09 2.35 29.69
C SER A 232 30.79 3.03 30.88
N GLY A 233 30.90 2.37 32.04
CA GLY A 233 31.66 2.91 33.17
C GLY A 233 30.80 3.61 34.23
N SER A 234 31.11 4.88 34.50
CA SER A 234 30.47 5.69 35.55
C SER A 234 29.10 6.25 35.15
N VAL A 235 28.78 6.22 33.85
CA VAL A 235 27.50 6.67 33.29
C VAL A 235 26.75 5.47 32.71
N THR A 236 25.42 5.47 32.83
CA THR A 236 24.53 4.47 32.22
C THR A 236 23.25 5.11 31.67
N ALA A 237 22.56 4.42 30.75
CA ALA A 237 21.27 4.88 30.23
C ALA A 237 20.14 4.50 31.18
N ASP A 238 19.73 5.41 32.06
CA ASP A 238 18.68 5.19 33.06
C ASP A 238 18.03 6.52 33.49
N VAL A 239 16.74 6.47 33.81
CA VAL A 239 15.97 7.60 34.38
C VAL A 239 15.32 7.12 35.67
N SER A 240 15.85 7.58 36.80
CA SER A 240 15.43 7.13 38.13
C SER A 240 15.42 8.27 39.16
N GLY A 241 14.92 7.96 40.36
CA GLY A 241 14.90 8.90 41.49
C GLY A 241 14.10 10.18 41.22
N ALA A 242 14.65 11.34 41.60
CA ALA A 242 13.98 12.63 41.45
C ALA A 242 13.71 13.00 39.98
N HIS A 243 14.54 12.53 39.04
CA HIS A 243 14.34 12.76 37.62
C HIS A 243 13.10 12.01 37.10
N LEU A 244 12.97 10.73 37.44
CA LEU A 244 11.78 9.93 37.11
C LEU A 244 10.50 10.47 37.77
N ASN A 245 10.58 10.90 39.03
CA ASN A 245 9.43 11.50 39.72
C ASN A 245 8.93 12.77 39.01
N TRP A 246 9.83 13.62 38.52
CA TRP A 246 9.46 14.77 37.70
C TRP A 246 8.77 14.34 36.41
N PHE A 247 9.34 13.37 35.69
CA PHE A 247 8.78 12.87 34.44
C PHE A 247 7.36 12.31 34.63
N GLN A 248 7.16 11.49 35.67
CA GLN A 248 5.84 10.96 36.04
C GLN A 248 4.84 12.08 36.37
N ASN A 249 5.28 13.12 37.07
CA ASN A 249 4.42 14.27 37.38
C ASN A 249 4.03 15.05 36.11
N VAL A 250 4.94 15.22 35.15
CA VAL A 250 4.65 15.84 33.85
C VAL A 250 3.64 15.02 33.07
N LEU A 251 3.83 13.70 32.97
CA LEU A 251 2.87 12.81 32.29
C LEU A 251 1.48 12.85 32.95
N ASN A 252 1.44 12.85 34.29
CA ASN A 252 0.18 12.99 35.03
C ASN A 252 -0.48 14.36 34.77
N ALA A 253 0.29 15.44 34.68
CA ALA A 253 -0.25 16.76 34.34
C ALA A 253 -0.82 16.76 32.90
N ALA A 254 -0.07 16.23 31.94
CA ALA A 254 -0.49 16.13 30.54
C ALA A 254 -1.76 15.27 30.37
N GLN A 255 -1.86 14.16 31.10
CA GLN A 255 -3.04 13.29 31.10
C GLN A 255 -4.31 14.05 31.48
N ASN A 256 -4.20 15.00 32.41
CA ASN A 256 -5.33 15.76 32.96
C ASN A 256 -5.56 17.10 32.23
N ASP A 257 -4.70 17.50 31.31
CA ASP A 257 -4.85 18.73 30.53
C ASP A 257 -5.60 18.45 29.22
N SER A 258 -6.79 19.03 29.05
CA SER A 258 -7.60 18.84 27.84
C SER A 258 -7.06 19.54 26.60
N THR A 259 -6.01 20.35 26.73
CA THR A 259 -5.33 20.99 25.59
C THR A 259 -4.21 20.14 25.00
N ILE A 260 -3.91 18.99 25.60
CA ILE A 260 -2.87 18.06 25.15
C ILE A 260 -3.55 16.75 24.73
N ASP A 261 -3.46 16.40 23.45
CA ASP A 261 -3.99 15.16 22.88
C ASP A 261 -2.87 14.12 22.65
N HIS A 262 -1.66 14.61 22.38
CA HIS A 262 -0.49 13.78 22.08
C HIS A 262 0.66 14.12 23.02
N VAL A 263 1.38 13.10 23.47
CA VAL A 263 2.67 13.25 24.17
C VAL A 263 3.73 12.52 23.36
N PHE A 264 4.76 13.27 22.98
CA PHE A 264 5.95 12.78 22.28
C PHE A 264 7.14 12.89 23.21
N VAL A 265 7.80 11.77 23.47
CA VAL A 265 8.99 11.71 24.32
C VAL A 265 10.19 11.47 23.43
N PHE A 266 11.33 12.09 23.70
CA PHE A 266 12.54 11.82 22.96
C PHE A 266 13.77 11.91 23.86
N GLY A 267 14.68 10.97 23.63
CA GLY A 267 15.97 10.84 24.29
C GLY A 267 16.88 10.05 23.37
N HIS A 268 18.15 9.91 23.70
CA HIS A 268 19.09 9.40 22.71
C HIS A 268 19.04 7.87 22.51
N THR A 269 18.98 7.09 23.60
CA THR A 269 19.15 5.64 23.54
C THR A 269 17.84 4.89 23.32
N PRO A 270 17.77 3.93 22.38
CA PRO A 270 16.60 3.07 22.22
C PRO A 270 16.31 2.24 23.47
N ILE A 271 15.01 2.01 23.71
CA ILE A 271 14.50 1.23 24.84
C ILE A 271 14.02 -0.14 24.37
N LEU A 272 13.18 -0.20 23.33
CA LEU A 272 12.63 -1.45 22.79
C LEU A 272 13.67 -2.16 21.89
N GLU A 273 13.90 -3.45 22.12
CA GLU A 273 14.79 -4.33 21.34
C GLU A 273 13.97 -5.42 20.61
N PRO A 274 14.38 -5.93 19.43
CA PRO A 274 15.57 -5.61 18.63
C PRO A 274 15.48 -4.28 17.87
N VAL A 275 16.65 -3.70 17.62
CA VAL A 275 16.82 -2.53 16.75
C VAL A 275 17.84 -2.84 15.67
N ARG A 276 17.61 -2.24 14.50
CA ARG A 276 18.59 -2.21 13.41
C ARG A 276 19.79 -1.36 13.87
N LYS A 277 21.01 -1.72 13.48
CA LYS A 277 22.24 -1.00 13.89
C LYS A 277 23.19 -0.76 12.70
N HIS A 278 23.90 0.36 12.68
CA HIS A 278 24.94 0.61 11.69
C HIS A 278 26.11 1.46 12.22
N ALA A 279 27.26 0.82 12.42
CA ALA A 279 28.50 1.51 12.82
C ALA A 279 28.30 2.45 14.03
N SER A 280 27.70 1.92 15.10
CA SER A 280 27.47 2.60 16.37
C SER A 280 27.87 1.75 17.58
N SER A 281 27.86 2.36 18.77
CA SER A 281 28.11 1.70 20.06
C SER A 281 27.01 0.70 20.41
N GLY A 282 25.81 0.96 19.88
CA GLY A 282 24.62 0.14 20.08
C GLY A 282 24.06 0.26 21.48
N MET A 283 24.37 1.34 22.21
CA MET A 283 23.90 1.57 23.57
C MET A 283 22.37 1.55 23.60
N MET A 284 21.84 1.02 24.69
CA MET A 284 20.41 0.80 24.88
C MET A 284 20.07 1.11 26.32
N PHE A 285 18.84 1.52 26.57
CA PHE A 285 18.36 1.88 27.90
C PHE A 285 18.36 0.70 28.88
N ASP A 286 18.83 0.90 30.11
CA ASP A 286 18.92 -0.14 31.13
C ASP A 286 17.55 -0.76 31.42
N ASN A 287 17.50 -2.09 31.52
CA ASN A 287 16.28 -2.88 31.71
C ASN A 287 15.21 -2.73 30.60
N ARG A 288 15.47 -1.95 29.53
CA ARG A 288 14.63 -1.79 28.33
C ARG A 288 13.15 -1.57 28.71
N GLU A 289 12.23 -2.37 28.16
CA GLU A 289 10.78 -2.28 28.39
C GLU A 289 10.31 -2.62 29.81
N ASP A 290 11.22 -3.15 30.65
CA ASP A 290 10.96 -3.46 32.07
C ASP A 290 11.40 -2.31 32.99
N SER A 291 11.97 -1.22 32.44
CA SER A 291 12.38 -0.05 33.21
C SER A 291 11.19 0.71 33.79
N ASP A 292 11.41 1.33 34.95
CA ASP A 292 10.41 2.22 35.57
C ASP A 292 10.08 3.43 34.69
N PHE A 293 11.03 3.85 33.85
CA PHE A 293 10.83 4.92 32.86
C PHE A 293 9.83 4.52 31.77
N TRP A 294 9.97 3.33 31.18
CA TRP A 294 9.00 2.83 30.21
C TRP A 294 7.64 2.56 30.87
N ALA A 295 7.64 2.03 32.10
CA ALA A 295 6.41 1.86 32.88
C ALA A 295 5.68 3.19 33.15
N ALA A 296 6.41 4.28 33.39
CA ALA A 296 5.82 5.61 33.53
C ALA A 296 5.14 6.07 32.23
N MET A 297 5.77 5.86 31.06
CA MET A 297 5.14 6.15 29.77
C MET A 297 3.85 5.34 29.56
N ARG A 298 3.87 4.04 29.87
CA ARG A 298 2.67 3.18 29.80
C ARG A 298 1.50 3.66 30.66
N SER A 299 1.76 4.42 31.73
CA SER A 299 0.70 4.92 32.61
C SER A 299 -0.11 6.08 32.03
N SER A 300 0.35 6.70 30.94
CA SER A 300 -0.38 7.75 30.24
C SER A 300 -0.92 7.25 28.90
N SER A 301 -2.23 7.40 28.70
CA SER A 301 -2.89 7.05 27.44
C SER A 301 -2.64 8.08 26.34
N LYS A 302 -1.90 9.16 26.61
CA LYS A 302 -1.58 10.22 25.65
C LYS A 302 -0.19 10.07 25.03
N VAL A 303 0.67 9.22 25.58
CA VAL A 303 1.99 8.95 24.99
C VAL A 303 1.81 8.20 23.67
N ARG A 304 2.28 8.82 22.59
CA ARG A 304 2.16 8.30 21.21
C ARG A 304 3.45 7.62 20.77
N ALA A 305 4.56 8.32 20.90
CA ALA A 305 5.85 7.84 20.44
C ALA A 305 7.02 8.27 21.35
N TYR A 306 8.03 7.39 21.41
CA TYR A 306 9.37 7.62 21.92
C TYR A 306 10.36 7.68 20.74
N PHE A 307 11.05 8.81 20.55
CA PHE A 307 12.06 8.98 19.50
C PHE A 307 13.47 8.79 20.07
N ALA A 308 14.32 8.11 19.30
CA ALA A 308 15.71 7.84 19.65
C ALA A 308 16.65 7.86 18.44
N GLY A 309 17.96 7.96 18.71
CA GLY A 309 19.06 7.87 17.76
C GLY A 309 19.97 6.68 18.10
N GLU A 310 21.27 6.95 18.34
CA GLU A 310 22.35 6.06 18.82
C GLU A 310 22.71 4.92 17.86
N VAL A 311 21.75 4.22 17.26
CA VAL A 311 22.01 3.03 16.44
C VAL A 311 22.21 3.30 14.97
N HIS A 312 22.11 4.57 14.56
CA HIS A 312 22.43 5.06 13.22
C HIS A 312 21.70 4.33 12.08
N THR A 313 20.47 3.87 12.34
CA THR A 313 19.56 3.33 11.33
C THR A 313 18.15 3.26 11.89
N GLU A 314 17.18 3.31 10.99
CA GLU A 314 15.77 3.42 11.32
C GLU A 314 15.21 2.08 11.81
N THR A 315 14.44 2.13 12.89
CA THR A 315 13.61 1.02 13.39
C THR A 315 12.32 1.59 13.98
N ALA A 316 11.17 1.12 13.49
CA ALA A 316 9.89 1.34 14.14
C ALA A 316 9.47 0.06 14.87
N SER A 317 8.96 0.22 16.09
CA SER A 317 8.43 -0.91 16.87
C SER A 317 7.33 -0.46 17.82
N ILE A 318 6.43 -1.38 18.17
CA ILE A 318 5.32 -1.12 19.10
C ILE A 318 5.51 -1.87 20.41
N ASP A 319 5.06 -1.26 21.50
CA ASP A 319 4.82 -1.96 22.75
C ASP A 319 3.40 -2.52 22.77
N ALA A 320 3.27 -3.83 22.58
CA ALA A 320 1.97 -4.52 22.49
C ALA A 320 1.05 -4.32 23.71
N GLN A 321 1.58 -3.89 24.87
CA GLN A 321 0.78 -3.63 26.07
C GLN A 321 0.10 -2.26 26.06
N SER A 322 0.72 -1.25 25.44
CA SER A 322 0.30 0.16 25.53
C SER A 322 -0.01 0.80 24.18
N GLY A 323 0.46 0.20 23.07
CA GLY A 323 0.40 0.81 21.75
C GLY A 323 1.40 1.95 21.53
N ILE A 324 2.32 2.19 22.47
CA ILE A 324 3.36 3.23 22.32
C ILE A 324 4.34 2.81 21.23
N LEU A 325 4.59 3.71 20.28
CA LEU A 325 5.63 3.55 19.27
C LEU A 325 7.01 3.91 19.82
N GLN A 326 8.03 3.13 19.46
CA GLN A 326 9.40 3.60 19.45
C GLN A 326 9.83 3.79 17.99
N ILE A 327 10.29 5.00 17.66
CA ILE A 327 10.87 5.30 16.35
C ILE A 327 12.32 5.72 16.58
N VAL A 328 13.21 4.78 16.28
CA VAL A 328 14.64 5.07 16.16
C VAL A 328 14.86 5.51 14.74
N HIS A 329 15.44 6.68 14.48
CA HIS A 329 15.52 7.20 13.11
C HIS A 329 16.90 7.71 12.73
N LYS A 330 17.13 7.70 11.41
CA LYS A 330 18.27 8.24 10.70
C LYS A 330 17.75 8.86 9.39
N GLY A 331 18.48 9.79 8.79
CA GLY A 331 17.85 10.78 7.93
C GLY A 331 16.91 11.64 8.76
N TYR A 332 15.88 12.22 8.15
CA TYR A 332 14.89 12.97 8.89
C TYR A 332 13.50 12.35 8.79
N LEU A 333 12.76 12.45 9.88
CA LEU A 333 11.39 12.02 10.02
C LEU A 333 10.48 13.25 9.89
N LYS A 334 9.44 13.17 9.07
CA LYS A 334 8.34 14.12 9.08
C LYS A 334 7.17 13.49 9.83
N ALA A 335 6.50 14.26 10.69
CA ALA A 335 5.29 13.85 11.38
C ALA A 335 4.18 14.86 11.14
N ASP A 336 3.09 14.42 10.50
CA ASP A 336 1.86 15.20 10.36
C ASP A 336 0.89 14.78 11.48
N VAL A 337 0.57 15.73 12.35
CA VAL A 337 -0.21 15.50 13.57
C VAL A 337 -1.63 15.99 13.36
N TYR A 338 -2.59 15.08 13.53
CA TYR A 338 -4.03 15.32 13.53
C TYR A 338 -4.58 15.11 14.95
N GLU A 339 -5.87 15.37 15.18
CA GLU A 339 -6.50 15.17 16.48
C GLU A 339 -6.48 13.70 16.95
N ASP A 340 -6.73 12.77 16.03
CA ASP A 340 -6.92 11.34 16.31
C ASP A 340 -5.87 10.44 15.63
N LYS A 341 -4.97 10.99 14.81
CA LYS A 341 -3.93 10.21 14.12
C LYS A 341 -2.61 10.96 13.99
N VAL A 342 -1.53 10.20 13.79
CA VAL A 342 -0.21 10.76 13.46
C VAL A 342 0.35 10.00 12.27
N GLU A 343 0.78 10.73 11.25
CA GLU A 343 1.39 10.17 10.03
C GLU A 343 2.89 10.46 10.03
N PHE A 344 3.70 9.40 10.06
CA PHE A 344 5.14 9.47 10.01
C PHE A 344 5.65 9.12 8.63
N THR A 345 6.55 9.96 8.10
CA THR A 345 7.24 9.71 6.82
C THR A 345 8.74 9.84 7.03
N ASN A 346 9.50 8.82 6.63
CA ASN A 346 10.95 8.85 6.68
C ASN A 346 11.54 9.28 5.33
N TYR A 347 12.47 10.23 5.38
CA TYR A 347 13.22 10.71 4.24
C TYR A 347 14.72 10.45 4.43
N ARG A 348 15.35 9.93 3.38
CA ARG A 348 16.82 9.73 3.32
C ARG A 348 17.46 10.61 2.26
N PHE A 349 18.72 10.97 2.47
CA PHE A 349 19.54 11.68 1.49
C PHE A 349 20.40 10.66 0.70
N GLN A 350 20.23 10.54 -0.62
CA GLN A 350 20.93 9.51 -1.43
C GLN A 350 22.47 9.69 -1.52
N ASN A 351 23.20 8.60 -1.84
CA ASN A 351 24.54 8.66 -2.45
C ASN A 351 24.70 7.50 -3.46
N THR A 352 25.10 7.81 -4.69
CA THR A 352 24.99 6.95 -5.89
C THR A 352 26.09 5.88 -6.07
N GLY A 353 26.65 5.26 -5.02
CA GLY A 353 27.64 4.20 -5.30
C GLY A 353 28.26 3.38 -4.18
N ALA A 354 27.94 3.64 -2.91
CA ALA A 354 28.37 2.78 -1.81
C ALA A 354 27.30 2.83 -0.75
N GLY A 355 26.77 1.67 -0.36
CA GLY A 355 25.81 1.59 0.74
C GLY A 355 26.33 2.38 1.94
N TYR A 356 25.55 3.42 2.30
CA TYR A 356 25.64 4.32 3.45
C TYR A 356 26.96 5.02 3.73
N THR A 357 26.92 6.35 3.66
CA THR A 357 27.56 7.24 4.63
C THR A 357 26.81 8.59 4.67
N GLU A 358 25.86 8.74 5.59
CA GLU A 358 25.49 10.04 6.18
C GLU A 358 26.46 10.32 7.33
N LYS A 359 27.75 10.38 7.03
CA LYS A 359 28.77 10.76 8.00
C LYS A 359 29.45 12.00 7.43
N TYR A 360 29.37 13.12 8.16
CA TYR A 360 30.17 14.30 7.85
C TYR A 360 31.65 14.09 8.22
N TRP A 361 31.98 12.92 8.79
CA TRP A 361 33.33 12.45 8.98
C TRP A 361 33.72 11.34 8.01
N SER A 362 34.80 11.55 7.26
CA SER A 362 35.44 10.48 6.49
C SER A 362 36.80 10.21 7.10
N ARG A 363 37.01 8.96 7.55
CA ARG A 363 38.32 8.50 8.01
C ARG A 363 39.36 8.36 6.91
N ASN A 364 39.02 8.47 5.60
CA ASN A 364 39.98 8.06 4.55
C ASN A 364 39.84 8.65 3.13
N SER A 365 38.98 9.63 2.82
CA SER A 365 39.06 10.25 1.48
C SER A 365 38.39 11.62 1.34
N ILE A 366 39.15 12.61 0.92
CA ILE A 366 38.71 13.94 0.42
C ILE A 366 37.63 13.81 -0.69
N ALA A 367 37.57 12.67 -1.39
CA ALA A 367 36.63 12.42 -2.50
C ALA A 367 35.14 12.38 -2.09
N SER A 368 34.79 12.21 -0.82
CA SER A 368 33.37 12.16 -0.37
C SER A 368 32.72 13.54 -0.24
N PHE A 369 33.51 14.60 -0.10
CA PHE A 369 33.01 15.96 0.09
C PHE A 369 32.64 16.67 -1.22
N ASN A 370 33.23 16.28 -2.35
CA ASN A 370 33.03 16.90 -3.68
C ASN A 370 31.71 16.48 -4.40
N LYS A 371 30.76 15.84 -3.73
CA LYS A 371 29.49 15.38 -4.33
C LYS A 371 28.34 16.25 -3.84
N VAL A 372 27.61 16.86 -4.78
CA VAL A 372 26.38 17.65 -4.51
C VAL A 372 25.42 16.87 -3.61
N ALA A 373 24.81 17.55 -2.63
CA ALA A 373 23.74 16.99 -1.81
C ALA A 373 22.67 16.34 -2.70
N SER A 374 22.47 15.04 -2.54
CA SER A 374 21.45 14.32 -3.31
C SER A 374 20.05 14.69 -2.81
N PRO A 375 19.02 14.63 -3.68
CA PRO A 375 17.65 14.92 -3.26
C PRO A 375 17.20 13.95 -2.16
N GLU A 376 16.29 14.42 -1.31
CA GLU A 376 15.56 13.57 -0.38
C GLU A 376 14.74 12.50 -1.12
N VAL A 377 14.66 11.31 -0.52
CA VAL A 377 13.86 10.21 -1.02
C VAL A 377 13.08 9.62 0.13
N MET A 378 11.75 9.61 -0.03
CA MET A 378 10.84 8.88 0.85
C MET A 378 11.17 7.39 0.79
N ASN A 379 11.39 6.76 1.94
CA ASN A 379 11.76 5.34 1.98
C ASN A 379 10.98 4.52 3.03
N GLY A 380 9.97 5.12 3.67
CA GLY A 380 9.01 4.42 4.52
C GLY A 380 7.96 5.37 5.09
N SER A 381 6.81 4.82 5.44
CA SER A 381 5.71 5.54 6.07
C SER A 381 5.10 4.70 7.20
N LEU A 382 4.53 5.36 8.20
CA LEU A 382 3.77 4.73 9.27
C LEU A 382 2.62 5.65 9.69
N ILE A 383 1.39 5.16 9.57
CA ILE A 383 0.19 5.85 10.07
C ILE A 383 -0.20 5.17 11.37
N ALA A 384 -0.35 5.96 12.44
CA ALA A 384 -0.88 5.51 13.72
C ALA A 384 -2.24 6.20 13.96
N ASP A 385 -3.30 5.40 13.90
CA ASP A 385 -4.69 5.83 14.10
C ASP A 385 -5.13 5.52 15.53
N TYR A 386 -5.52 6.54 16.28
CA TYR A 386 -5.96 6.47 17.68
C TYR A 386 -7.46 6.74 17.84
N SER A 387 -8.24 6.76 16.74
CA SER A 387 -9.69 6.97 16.76
C SER A 387 -10.45 5.79 17.39
N GLY A 388 -9.85 4.59 17.35
CA GLY A 388 -10.39 3.36 17.92
C GLY A 388 -10.12 3.18 19.42
N VAL A 389 -10.66 2.10 19.99
CA VAL A 389 -10.38 1.69 21.39
C VAL A 389 -8.93 1.23 21.56
N TYR A 390 -8.35 0.69 20.49
CA TYR A 390 -6.94 0.32 20.37
C TYR A 390 -6.36 1.05 19.16
N PRO A 391 -5.09 1.46 19.22
CA PRO A 391 -4.46 2.08 18.08
C PRO A 391 -4.28 1.08 16.93
N GLU A 392 -4.52 1.54 15.71
CA GLU A 392 -4.29 0.79 14.49
C GLU A 392 -3.07 1.38 13.74
N PHE A 393 -2.28 0.52 13.12
CA PHE A 393 -1.05 0.91 12.44
C PHE A 393 -1.07 0.44 10.98
N ASN A 394 -0.66 1.33 10.08
CA ASN A 394 -0.43 1.00 8.68
C ASN A 394 0.99 1.48 8.29
N ASP A 395 1.87 0.53 8.05
CA ASP A 395 3.30 0.76 7.90
C ASP A 395 3.86 0.19 6.58
N SER A 396 4.91 0.84 6.08
CA SER A 396 5.58 0.43 4.85
C SER A 396 7.06 0.86 4.81
N GLY A 397 7.83 0.18 3.95
CA GLY A 397 9.23 0.52 3.70
C GLY A 397 10.11 0.34 4.93
N ILE A 398 11.01 1.29 5.20
CA ILE A 398 11.94 1.20 6.33
C ILE A 398 11.25 1.27 7.70
N LEU A 399 10.05 1.89 7.75
CA LEU A 399 9.24 2.03 8.96
C LEU A 399 8.30 0.83 9.17
N GLU A 400 8.43 -0.24 8.37
CA GLU A 400 7.69 -1.48 8.63
C GLU A 400 7.98 -1.97 10.06
N LEU A 401 6.91 -2.26 10.81
CA LEU A 401 7.00 -2.54 12.24
C LEU A 401 7.76 -3.84 12.49
N VAL A 402 8.80 -3.75 13.32
CA VAL A 402 9.55 -4.93 13.74
C VAL A 402 8.73 -5.72 14.75
N ASP A 403 8.37 -6.96 14.39
CA ASP A 403 7.90 -7.93 15.39
C ASP A 403 9.05 -8.29 16.32
N ARG A 404 8.99 -7.75 17.53
CA ARG A 404 10.04 -7.83 18.53
C ARG A 404 10.14 -9.18 19.22
N LYS A 405 9.04 -9.95 19.25
CA LYS A 405 8.99 -11.24 19.97
C LYS A 405 8.84 -12.40 19.00
N GLY A 406 8.40 -12.16 17.77
CA GLY A 406 8.34 -13.14 16.70
C GLY A 406 9.65 -13.36 15.95
N LEU A 407 9.54 -13.78 14.69
CA LEU A 407 10.65 -14.14 13.81
C LEU A 407 11.40 -12.90 13.29
N VAL A 408 12.65 -12.72 13.75
CA VAL A 408 13.46 -11.53 13.42
C VAL A 408 14.47 -11.79 12.30
N VAL A 409 14.98 -13.02 12.20
CA VAL A 409 15.86 -13.46 11.11
C VAL A 409 15.40 -14.81 10.60
N HIS A 410 15.32 -14.98 9.28
CA HIS A 410 15.11 -16.28 8.64
C HIS A 410 15.78 -16.33 7.28
N TYR A 411 16.66 -17.32 7.10
CA TYR A 411 17.31 -17.68 5.84
C TYR A 411 16.78 -19.05 5.39
N SER A 412 15.88 -19.03 4.41
CA SER A 412 15.26 -20.24 3.85
C SER A 412 16.14 -20.98 2.86
N PHE A 413 17.16 -20.31 2.32
CA PHE A 413 18.04 -20.81 1.23
C PHE A 413 17.37 -21.03 -0.14
N GLU A 414 16.07 -20.75 -0.29
CA GLU A 414 15.32 -20.91 -1.54
C GLU A 414 15.55 -19.77 -2.56
N ASP A 415 16.16 -18.65 -2.17
CA ASP A 415 16.29 -17.44 -3.00
C ASP A 415 17.51 -17.45 -3.96
N GLU A 416 17.84 -18.59 -4.56
CA GLU A 416 19.12 -18.89 -5.24
C GLU A 416 19.55 -17.88 -6.35
N PHE A 417 18.60 -17.16 -6.96
CA PHE A 417 18.86 -16.22 -8.06
C PHE A 417 19.40 -14.86 -7.62
N SER A 418 19.47 -14.61 -6.32
CA SER A 418 19.98 -13.38 -5.75
C SER A 418 21.48 -13.48 -5.42
N SER A 419 22.22 -12.39 -5.60
CA SER A 419 23.61 -12.29 -5.12
C SER A 419 23.72 -12.29 -3.58
N ARG A 420 22.59 -12.31 -2.86
CA ARG A 420 22.46 -12.24 -1.39
C ARG A 420 21.25 -13.04 -0.94
N ILE A 421 21.37 -13.90 0.06
CA ILE A 421 20.22 -14.60 0.65
C ILE A 421 19.30 -13.59 1.33
N ILE A 422 17.98 -13.67 1.13
CA ILE A 422 17.01 -12.71 1.68
C ILE A 422 16.75 -13.05 3.16
N ASN A 423 16.63 -12.03 4.02
CA ASN A 423 16.07 -12.21 5.36
C ASN A 423 14.54 -12.13 5.27
N HIS A 424 13.85 -13.22 5.58
CA HIS A 424 12.38 -13.28 5.61
C HIS A 424 11.76 -12.92 6.97
N GLY A 425 12.59 -12.59 7.97
CA GLY A 425 12.15 -12.10 9.28
C GLY A 425 11.94 -10.58 9.35
N SER A 426 11.44 -10.10 10.49
CA SER A 426 11.03 -8.70 10.69
C SER A 426 12.18 -7.67 10.62
N LEU A 427 13.44 -8.08 10.81
CA LEU A 427 14.61 -7.20 10.63
C LEU A 427 15.01 -7.00 9.15
N LYS A 428 14.20 -7.41 8.17
CA LYS A 428 14.51 -7.30 6.74
C LYS A 428 14.83 -5.85 6.28
N THR A 429 16.03 -5.65 5.74
CA THR A 429 16.36 -4.55 4.80
C THR A 429 17.42 -5.02 3.80
N GLU A 430 17.77 -4.17 2.83
CA GLU A 430 18.87 -4.39 1.88
C GLU A 430 20.21 -4.79 2.51
N PHE A 431 20.45 -4.51 3.80
CA PHE A 431 21.69 -4.86 4.54
C PHE A 431 21.62 -6.20 5.28
N TYR A 432 20.43 -6.79 5.40
CA TYR A 432 20.13 -7.92 6.28
C TYR A 432 20.14 -9.26 5.57
N GLY A 433 20.35 -9.25 4.26
CA GLY A 433 20.59 -10.46 3.49
C GLY A 433 21.99 -11.04 3.69
N GLY A 434 22.07 -12.37 3.76
CA GLY A 434 23.33 -13.10 3.90
C GLY A 434 24.19 -12.99 2.64
N VAL A 435 25.39 -12.40 2.78
CA VAL A 435 26.42 -12.36 1.73
C VAL A 435 27.20 -13.67 1.77
N LYS A 436 27.29 -14.33 0.61
CA LYS A 436 28.03 -15.59 0.44
C LYS A 436 29.53 -15.33 0.46
N MET A 437 30.25 -16.04 1.33
CA MET A 437 31.71 -16.03 1.42
C MET A 437 32.22 -17.46 1.24
N GLY A 438 32.21 -17.98 0.01
CA GLY A 438 32.68 -19.34 -0.31
C GLY A 438 31.68 -20.47 -0.10
N SER A 439 30.50 -20.22 0.49
CA SER A 439 29.45 -21.22 0.63
C SER A 439 28.72 -21.54 -0.69
N GLY A 440 28.27 -22.78 -0.84
CA GLY A 440 27.50 -23.28 -1.99
C GLY A 440 26.04 -23.60 -1.65
N PHE A 441 25.29 -24.18 -2.60
CA PHE A 441 23.90 -24.65 -2.41
C PHE A 441 23.77 -26.12 -2.80
N GLY A 442 23.00 -26.87 -2.02
CA GLY A 442 22.70 -28.29 -2.21
C GLY A 442 21.24 -28.60 -1.90
N GLU A 443 20.86 -29.88 -1.90
CA GLU A 443 19.51 -30.30 -1.50
C GLU A 443 19.34 -30.17 0.02
N GLY A 444 18.25 -29.53 0.43
CA GLY A 444 17.84 -29.32 1.81
C GLY A 444 16.69 -30.22 2.24
N VAL A 445 16.26 -30.08 3.50
CA VAL A 445 15.03 -30.70 4.00
C VAL A 445 13.82 -29.99 3.38
N LEU A 446 13.92 -28.67 3.19
CA LEU A 446 12.84 -27.80 2.73
C LEU A 446 13.08 -27.22 1.33
N GLY A 447 13.76 -27.97 0.47
CA GLY A 447 14.13 -27.56 -0.88
C GLY A 447 15.64 -27.50 -1.03
N LYS A 448 16.22 -26.34 -0.80
CA LYS A 448 17.65 -26.05 -0.92
C LYS A 448 18.27 -25.80 0.44
N ALA A 449 19.55 -26.11 0.55
CA ALA A 449 20.34 -25.86 1.75
C ALA A 449 21.66 -25.18 1.41
N GLY A 450 22.17 -24.38 2.35
CA GLY A 450 23.56 -23.92 2.29
C GLY A 450 24.52 -25.10 2.50
N THR A 451 25.60 -25.14 1.71
CA THR A 451 26.69 -26.11 1.85
C THR A 451 27.97 -25.38 2.27
N PHE A 452 28.64 -25.93 3.28
CA PHE A 452 29.79 -25.33 3.95
C PHE A 452 30.92 -26.37 4.00
N ASP A 453 32.09 -26.00 3.53
CA ASP A 453 33.27 -26.86 3.37
C ASP A 453 34.28 -26.74 4.53
N GLY A 454 33.90 -26.08 5.63
CA GLY A 454 34.80 -25.73 6.73
C GLY A 454 35.57 -24.41 6.50
N GLU A 455 35.44 -23.76 5.36
CA GLU A 455 35.98 -22.39 5.12
C GLU A 455 34.87 -21.39 4.79
N GLY A 456 33.89 -21.82 4.00
CA GLY A 456 32.77 -21.00 3.54
C GLY A 456 31.81 -20.60 4.66
N TYR A 457 31.20 -19.41 4.54
CA TYR A 457 30.18 -18.93 5.49
C TYR A 457 29.26 -17.89 4.84
N LEU A 458 28.17 -17.57 5.55
CA LEU A 458 27.32 -16.42 5.27
C LEU A 458 27.57 -15.33 6.30
N THR A 459 27.54 -14.08 5.86
CA THR A 459 27.65 -12.92 6.77
C THR A 459 26.76 -11.78 6.33
N THR A 460 26.27 -11.01 7.29
CA THR A 460 25.68 -9.71 6.98
C THR A 460 26.75 -8.68 6.59
N LYS A 461 26.41 -7.74 5.71
CA LYS A 461 27.38 -6.78 5.16
C LYS A 461 27.85 -5.77 6.21
N ASN A 462 26.96 -5.29 7.08
CA ASN A 462 27.23 -4.35 8.19
C ASN A 462 26.18 -4.48 9.33
N GLY A 463 26.61 -4.52 10.60
CA GLY A 463 25.82 -4.05 11.77
C GLY A 463 24.58 -4.85 12.21
N ILE A 464 24.54 -6.17 12.04
CA ILE A 464 23.39 -6.97 12.45
C ILE A 464 23.82 -7.92 13.55
N SER A 465 23.72 -7.41 14.77
CA SER A 465 23.54 -8.24 15.95
C SER A 465 22.03 -8.38 16.13
N PRO A 466 21.41 -9.52 15.75
CA PRO A 466 19.95 -9.63 15.70
C PRO A 466 19.32 -9.36 17.06
N ILE A 467 19.87 -9.98 18.11
CA ILE A 467 19.43 -9.78 19.50
C ILE A 467 20.70 -9.72 20.36
N THR A 468 20.86 -8.64 21.12
CA THR A 468 22.05 -8.35 21.91
C THR A 468 21.80 -8.50 23.41
N CYS A 469 22.81 -8.23 24.22
CA CYS A 469 22.75 -8.28 25.68
C CYS A 469 22.10 -9.57 26.19
N SER A 470 21.27 -9.49 27.21
CA SER A 470 20.65 -10.60 27.92
C SER A 470 19.17 -10.82 27.54
N GLU A 471 18.70 -10.34 26.40
CA GLU A 471 17.30 -10.51 25.94
C GLU A 471 16.83 -11.97 25.76
N ALA A 472 15.54 -12.25 25.64
CA ALA A 472 15.10 -13.61 25.28
C ALA A 472 15.35 -13.87 23.79
N ARG A 473 15.70 -15.11 23.42
CA ARG A 473 15.78 -15.50 22.00
C ARG A 473 15.70 -17.01 21.79
N THR A 474 15.31 -17.41 20.59
CA THR A 474 15.39 -18.80 20.12
C THR A 474 16.14 -18.81 18.80
N VAL A 475 17.10 -19.71 18.64
CA VAL A 475 17.84 -19.92 17.38
C VAL A 475 17.62 -21.37 16.96
N SER A 476 17.27 -21.59 15.70
CA SER A 476 17.13 -22.94 15.14
C SER A 476 17.74 -23.05 13.74
N ALA A 477 18.09 -24.28 13.37
CA ALA A 477 18.46 -24.65 12.02
C ALA A 477 18.27 -26.16 11.82
N TRP A 478 18.00 -26.56 10.59
CA TRP A 478 18.29 -27.92 10.14
C TRP A 478 19.77 -28.03 9.82
N ILE A 479 20.43 -29.08 10.32
CA ILE A 479 21.85 -29.34 10.07
C ILE A 479 22.09 -30.77 9.61
N LYS A 480 23.10 -30.97 8.76
CA LYS A 480 23.58 -32.29 8.34
C LYS A 480 25.09 -32.29 8.23
N THR A 481 25.76 -33.15 9.00
CA THR A 481 27.22 -33.29 8.98
C THR A 481 27.67 -34.69 9.36
N VAL A 482 28.90 -35.03 9.00
CA VAL A 482 29.63 -36.24 9.47
C VAL A 482 30.83 -35.86 10.35
N ASN A 483 31.11 -34.55 10.50
CA ASN A 483 32.18 -34.04 11.32
C ASN A 483 31.66 -33.84 12.75
N SER A 484 32.36 -34.44 13.72
CA SER A 484 32.01 -34.37 15.14
C SER A 484 32.95 -33.47 15.93
N GLU A 485 33.94 -32.85 15.29
CA GLU A 485 34.77 -31.83 15.93
C GLU A 485 33.93 -30.61 16.32
N GLN A 486 34.48 -29.75 17.16
CA GLN A 486 33.82 -28.51 17.53
C GLN A 486 33.62 -27.65 16.28
N MET A 487 32.39 -27.18 16.03
CA MET A 487 32.00 -26.33 14.90
C MET A 487 30.93 -25.33 15.32
N THR A 488 30.79 -24.22 14.59
CA THR A 488 29.75 -23.21 14.88
C THR A 488 28.73 -23.10 13.75
N ILE A 489 27.45 -23.36 14.08
CA ILE A 489 26.31 -23.23 13.17
C ILE A 489 26.04 -21.76 12.86
N ALA A 490 26.05 -20.90 13.88
CA ALA A 490 25.91 -19.45 13.71
C ALA A 490 26.53 -18.68 14.87
N GLY A 491 26.98 -17.44 14.63
CA GLY A 491 27.57 -16.62 15.68
C GLY A 491 27.47 -15.11 15.44
N TRP A 492 27.33 -14.35 16.52
CA TRP A 492 27.41 -12.88 16.51
C TRP A 492 27.92 -12.31 17.84
N GLY A 493 28.23 -11.01 17.85
CA GLY A 493 28.90 -10.31 18.96
C GLY A 493 30.42 -10.23 18.78
N GLY A 494 31.12 -9.78 19.83
CA GLY A 494 32.57 -9.60 19.82
C GLY A 494 33.12 -9.06 21.14
N ALA A 495 34.45 -9.00 21.25
CA ALA A 495 35.13 -8.46 22.43
C ALA A 495 35.34 -6.94 22.31
N LYS A 496 34.86 -6.15 23.29
CA LYS A 496 35.13 -4.71 23.41
C LYS A 496 35.25 -4.31 24.88
N GLY A 497 36.40 -3.73 25.25
CA GLY A 497 36.58 -2.92 26.47
C GLY A 497 35.98 -3.48 27.76
N GLY A 498 36.33 -4.70 28.16
CA GLY A 498 35.84 -5.30 29.42
C GLY A 498 34.57 -6.14 29.28
N VAL A 499 33.85 -6.06 28.15
CA VAL A 499 32.79 -7.01 27.78
C VAL A 499 33.31 -7.96 26.69
N GLN A 500 33.37 -9.22 27.08
CA GLN A 500 33.85 -10.36 26.32
C GLN A 500 32.62 -11.20 25.92
N GLY A 501 31.78 -10.67 25.04
CA GLY A 501 30.40 -11.14 24.87
C GLY A 501 30.05 -11.54 23.45
N LYS A 502 30.23 -12.82 23.10
CA LYS A 502 29.70 -13.43 21.87
C LYS A 502 28.60 -14.44 22.17
N PHE A 503 27.77 -14.71 21.17
CA PHE A 503 26.81 -15.80 21.15
C PHE A 503 27.15 -16.68 19.96
N ASN A 504 27.62 -17.91 20.21
CA ASN A 504 27.84 -18.92 19.19
C ASN A 504 26.92 -20.11 19.43
N PHE A 505 26.09 -20.43 18.45
CA PHE A 505 25.30 -21.65 18.39
C PHE A 505 26.17 -22.76 17.78
N ASP A 506 26.58 -23.73 18.61
CA ASP A 506 27.67 -24.65 18.30
C ASP A 506 27.20 -26.11 18.17
N LEU A 507 28.07 -26.90 17.54
CA LEU A 507 28.17 -28.33 17.70
C LEU A 507 29.46 -28.62 18.48
N VAL A 508 29.36 -29.18 19.69
CA VAL A 508 30.48 -29.49 20.58
C VAL A 508 30.59 -31.01 20.72
N ASN A 509 31.60 -31.61 20.10
CA ASN A 509 31.79 -33.08 20.06
C ASN A 509 30.59 -33.82 19.45
N GLY A 510 29.98 -33.26 18.41
CA GLY A 510 28.78 -33.80 17.77
C GLY A 510 27.47 -33.56 18.52
N GLU A 511 27.49 -32.94 19.70
CA GLU A 511 26.29 -32.57 20.47
C GLU A 511 25.98 -31.08 20.30
N ILE A 512 24.70 -30.71 20.30
CA ILE A 512 24.31 -29.30 20.24
C ILE A 512 24.84 -28.53 21.47
N GLY A 513 25.38 -27.34 21.25
CA GLY A 513 25.91 -26.52 22.32
C GLY A 513 25.91 -25.02 22.04
N LEU A 514 26.49 -24.28 22.98
CA LEU A 514 26.59 -22.84 22.93
C LEU A 514 27.90 -22.39 23.58
N SER A 515 28.62 -21.49 22.92
CA SER A 515 29.77 -20.80 23.51
C SER A 515 29.58 -19.28 23.55
N GLY A 516 29.95 -18.71 24.69
CA GLY A 516 30.32 -17.31 24.85
C GLY A 516 31.84 -17.12 24.74
N GLU A 517 32.37 -15.99 25.20
CA GLU A 517 33.81 -15.72 25.05
C GLU A 517 34.69 -16.62 25.93
N ASN A 518 34.30 -16.83 27.18
CA ASN A 518 35.04 -17.67 28.14
C ASN A 518 34.21 -18.82 28.71
N SER A 519 33.00 -19.02 28.18
CA SER A 519 32.03 -19.92 28.75
C SER A 519 31.48 -20.79 27.63
N GLN A 520 31.30 -22.09 27.92
CA GLN A 520 30.78 -23.05 26.96
C GLN A 520 29.89 -24.03 27.71
N THR A 521 28.80 -24.43 27.08
CA THR A 521 27.94 -25.51 27.55
C THR A 521 27.37 -26.28 26.35
N ARG A 522 26.81 -27.44 26.61
CA ARG A 522 26.17 -28.31 25.61
C ARG A 522 24.92 -28.95 26.18
N ALA A 523 24.16 -29.64 25.34
CA ALA A 523 22.97 -30.35 25.76
C ALA A 523 23.29 -31.68 26.45
N ALA A 524 22.95 -31.78 27.73
CA ALA A 524 23.18 -32.98 28.53
C ALA A 524 22.35 -34.16 27.99
N GLY A 525 23.04 -35.22 27.55
CA GLY A 525 22.41 -36.45 27.09
C GLY A 525 21.75 -36.37 25.71
N SER A 526 22.07 -35.35 24.91
CA SER A 526 21.64 -35.27 23.52
C SER A 526 22.34 -36.30 22.63
N PRO A 527 21.73 -36.76 21.52
CA PRO A 527 22.39 -37.65 20.58
C PRO A 527 23.51 -36.92 19.81
N ASN A 528 24.43 -37.70 19.26
CA ASN A 528 25.44 -37.18 18.34
C ASN A 528 24.81 -36.90 16.96
N LEU A 529 24.85 -35.65 16.51
CA LEU A 529 24.26 -35.16 15.26
C LEU A 529 25.20 -35.30 14.04
N ALA A 530 26.43 -35.75 14.26
CA ALA A 530 27.43 -35.98 13.20
C ALA A 530 27.30 -37.38 12.58
N ASP A 531 26.07 -37.82 12.29
CA ASP A 531 25.77 -39.16 11.76
C ASP A 531 25.48 -39.16 10.24
N GLY A 532 25.58 -38.00 9.59
CA GLY A 532 25.30 -37.79 8.17
C GLY A 532 23.83 -37.64 7.82
N LYS A 533 22.92 -37.50 8.79
CA LYS A 533 21.49 -37.23 8.58
C LYS A 533 21.14 -35.78 8.90
N TRP A 534 19.95 -35.38 8.46
CA TRP A 534 19.36 -34.10 8.83
C TRP A 534 18.80 -34.17 10.25
N HIS A 535 19.13 -33.18 11.06
CA HIS A 535 18.61 -32.98 12.40
C HIS A 535 18.13 -31.54 12.58
N HIS A 536 16.99 -31.34 13.22
CA HIS A 536 16.53 -30.01 13.62
C HIS A 536 17.14 -29.65 14.97
N ALA A 537 18.05 -28.68 14.98
CA ALA A 537 18.79 -28.25 16.16
C ALA A 537 18.30 -26.85 16.59
N ALA A 538 17.97 -26.67 17.86
CA ALA A 538 17.58 -25.36 18.38
C ALA A 538 18.07 -25.10 19.80
N VAL A 539 18.33 -23.84 20.11
CA VAL A 539 18.64 -23.34 21.46
C VAL A 539 17.67 -22.22 21.82
N ALA A 540 17.01 -22.35 22.96
CA ALA A 540 16.11 -21.35 23.51
C ALA A 540 16.77 -20.74 24.76
N PHE A 541 16.96 -19.43 24.72
CA PHE A 541 17.51 -18.65 25.81
C PHE A 541 16.39 -17.79 26.44
N PRO A 542 16.10 -17.98 27.74
CA PRO A 542 14.96 -17.37 28.42
C PRO A 542 15.08 -15.86 28.63
N GLY A 543 16.29 -15.29 28.48
CA GLY A 543 16.52 -13.86 28.64
C GLY A 543 16.60 -13.37 30.09
N ARG A 544 16.59 -12.05 30.25
CA ARG A 544 16.91 -11.27 31.46
C ARG A 544 15.88 -11.31 32.60
N SER A 545 15.02 -12.33 32.65
CA SER A 545 14.19 -12.52 33.83
C SER A 545 15.09 -12.89 35.01
N ALA A 546 14.98 -12.16 36.13
CA ALA A 546 15.88 -12.26 37.29
C ALA A 546 16.45 -13.67 37.54
N GLY A 547 17.70 -13.88 37.10
CA GLY A 547 18.47 -15.09 37.35
C GLY A 547 18.36 -16.20 36.29
N LYS A 548 17.82 -15.94 35.09
CA LYS A 548 17.66 -16.91 33.99
C LYS A 548 18.59 -16.67 32.80
N GLU A 549 19.37 -15.60 32.80
CA GLU A 549 20.33 -15.26 31.76
C GLU A 549 21.63 -16.10 31.81
N LYS A 550 21.64 -17.16 32.63
CA LYS A 550 22.82 -17.97 32.94
C LYS A 550 22.94 -19.18 32.03
N LEU A 551 24.15 -19.69 31.84
CA LEU A 551 24.38 -20.87 31.00
C LEU A 551 23.61 -22.12 31.46
N LYS A 552 23.39 -22.29 32.77
CA LYS A 552 22.62 -23.43 33.31
C LYS A 552 21.14 -23.41 32.96
N ASP A 553 20.60 -22.24 32.59
CA ASP A 553 19.18 -22.02 32.30
C ASP A 553 18.88 -22.14 30.79
N LEU A 554 19.90 -22.42 29.97
CA LEU A 554 19.75 -22.71 28.55
C LEU A 554 18.97 -24.00 28.31
N ILE A 555 18.13 -23.98 27.29
CA ILE A 555 17.32 -25.12 26.87
C ILE A 555 17.70 -25.46 25.43
N PHE A 556 18.07 -26.71 25.21
CA PHE A 556 18.44 -27.23 23.89
C PHE A 556 17.34 -28.15 23.36
N PHE A 557 17.24 -28.21 22.04
CA PHE A 557 16.33 -29.09 21.35
C PHE A 557 17.02 -29.78 20.18
N VAL A 558 16.79 -31.08 20.05
CA VAL A 558 17.19 -31.89 18.90
C VAL A 558 15.96 -32.65 18.44
N ASP A 559 15.59 -32.49 17.17
CA ASP A 559 14.44 -33.16 16.52
C ASP A 559 13.15 -32.97 17.34
N GLY A 560 12.97 -31.75 17.88
CA GLY A 560 11.85 -31.38 18.73
C GLY A 560 11.87 -31.93 20.16
N GLN A 561 12.86 -32.74 20.53
CA GLN A 561 13.05 -33.23 21.90
C GLN A 561 13.88 -32.26 22.73
N ARG A 562 13.42 -31.95 23.95
CA ARG A 562 14.06 -31.04 24.89
C ARG A 562 15.21 -31.69 25.67
N TYR A 563 16.31 -30.95 25.83
CA TYR A 563 17.49 -31.31 26.63
C TYR A 563 17.94 -30.13 27.51
N PRO A 564 18.35 -30.36 28.77
CA PRO A 564 18.89 -29.32 29.62
C PRO A 564 20.36 -29.03 29.30
N ALA A 565 20.87 -27.88 29.73
CA ALA A 565 22.29 -27.58 29.69
C ALA A 565 23.11 -28.51 30.59
N GLU A 566 24.26 -28.99 30.12
CA GLU A 566 25.26 -29.70 30.91
C GLU A 566 26.18 -28.72 31.66
N SER A 567 25.58 -27.79 32.40
CA SER A 567 26.32 -26.78 33.15
C SER A 567 25.58 -26.39 34.43
N ASN A 568 26.36 -26.17 35.49
CA ASN A 568 25.88 -25.53 36.72
C ASN A 568 26.36 -24.07 36.81
N SER A 569 26.92 -23.51 35.72
CA SER A 569 27.53 -22.18 35.73
C SER A 569 26.48 -21.09 35.95
N ASP A 570 26.81 -20.15 36.84
CA ASP A 570 26.10 -18.90 37.05
C ASP A 570 26.59 -17.77 36.12
N ASP A 571 27.48 -18.08 35.16
CA ASP A 571 27.96 -17.12 34.16
C ASP A 571 26.80 -16.60 33.32
N LEU A 572 26.73 -15.28 33.19
CA LEU A 572 25.73 -14.60 32.38
C LEU A 572 26.12 -14.65 30.90
N LEU A 573 25.16 -14.93 30.03
CA LEU A 573 25.32 -14.80 28.59
C LEU A 573 24.93 -13.38 28.15
N VAL A 574 25.93 -12.50 28.07
CA VAL A 574 25.75 -11.10 27.63
C VAL A 574 26.44 -10.92 26.29
N THR A 575 25.65 -10.61 25.26
CA THR A 575 26.19 -10.39 23.90
C THR A 575 26.48 -8.90 23.69
N ASP A 576 27.60 -8.56 23.03
CA ASP A 576 27.99 -7.17 22.76
C ASP A 576 26.87 -6.40 22.02
N PRO A 577 26.39 -5.27 22.58
CA PRO A 577 25.36 -4.44 21.96
C PRO A 577 25.83 -3.71 20.70
N GLY A 578 27.14 -3.58 20.49
CA GLY A 578 27.72 -2.88 19.36
C GLY A 578 27.34 -3.44 17.99
N SER A 579 27.61 -2.62 16.97
CA SER A 579 27.46 -3.01 15.58
C SER A 579 28.40 -4.17 15.22
N ASN A 580 27.89 -5.40 15.29
CA ASN A 580 28.59 -6.63 14.90
C ASN A 580 27.92 -7.28 13.69
N ARG A 581 28.49 -8.38 13.17
CA ARG A 581 27.90 -9.15 12.07
C ARG A 581 27.29 -10.43 12.60
N LEU A 582 26.24 -10.89 11.94
CA LEU A 582 25.71 -12.23 12.07
C LEU A 582 26.43 -13.11 11.06
N TYR A 583 26.98 -14.22 11.55
CA TYR A 583 27.57 -15.27 10.75
C TYR A 583 26.73 -16.53 10.81
N VAL A 584 26.57 -17.22 9.67
CA VAL A 584 26.02 -18.58 9.58
C VAL A 584 27.07 -19.47 8.92
N GLY A 585 27.37 -20.61 9.54
CA GLY A 585 28.50 -21.49 9.23
C GLY A 585 29.83 -21.04 9.82
N ARG A 586 29.84 -20.04 10.72
CA ARG A 586 31.06 -19.48 11.32
C ARG A 586 30.79 -18.83 12.67
N ALA A 587 31.78 -18.89 13.56
CA ALA A 587 31.79 -18.22 14.86
C ALA A 587 31.84 -16.68 14.75
N ALA A 588 31.36 -16.00 15.80
CA ALA A 588 31.53 -14.56 15.98
C ALA A 588 33.02 -14.13 15.95
N ARG A 589 33.29 -12.82 15.82
CA ARG A 589 34.64 -12.23 15.69
C ARG A 589 35.67 -12.92 16.64
N ASP A 590 36.81 -13.29 16.06
CA ASP A 590 37.96 -14.01 16.68
C ASP A 590 37.86 -15.56 16.72
N HIS A 591 38.90 -16.20 16.17
CA HIS A 591 39.01 -17.58 15.68
C HIS A 591 38.26 -18.70 16.45
N GLY A 592 37.02 -18.97 16.06
CA GLY A 592 36.30 -20.22 16.34
C GLY A 592 36.16 -21.10 15.09
N PRO A 593 35.81 -22.39 15.25
CA PRO A 593 35.72 -23.32 14.13
C PRO A 593 34.53 -23.02 13.21
N ASN A 594 34.73 -23.16 11.90
CA ASN A 594 33.67 -23.03 10.91
C ASN A 594 32.86 -24.32 10.83
N PHE A 595 31.64 -24.23 10.29
CA PHE A 595 30.82 -25.39 10.04
C PHE A 595 31.24 -26.13 8.77
N GLU A 596 31.29 -27.46 8.85
CA GLU A 596 31.46 -28.35 7.71
C GLU A 596 30.20 -29.22 7.59
N GLY A 597 29.48 -29.11 6.47
CA GLY A 597 28.21 -29.81 6.24
C GLY A 597 27.18 -28.95 5.52
N SER A 598 25.90 -29.20 5.82
CA SER A 598 24.77 -28.44 5.28
C SER A 598 23.93 -27.81 6.38
N ILE A 599 23.43 -26.60 6.12
CA ILE A 599 22.50 -25.85 6.99
C ILE A 599 21.30 -25.42 6.15
N ASP A 600 20.10 -25.64 6.68
CA ASP A 600 18.82 -25.27 6.06
C ASP A 600 17.90 -24.59 7.10
N ASP A 601 16.96 -23.76 6.63
CA ASP A 601 15.93 -23.05 7.42
C ASP A 601 16.47 -22.42 8.72
N PHE A 602 17.55 -21.64 8.60
CA PHE A 602 18.18 -20.97 9.75
C PHE A 602 17.33 -19.79 10.22
N ALA A 603 16.96 -19.77 11.50
CA ALA A 603 16.01 -18.80 12.03
C ALA A 603 16.35 -18.31 13.46
N ILE A 604 15.97 -17.07 13.75
CA ILE A 604 16.11 -16.41 15.05
C ILE A 604 14.78 -15.73 15.41
N TRP A 605 14.27 -16.00 16.61
CA TRP A 605 13.12 -15.33 17.21
C TRP A 605 13.52 -14.41 18.35
N GLY A 606 12.83 -13.28 18.47
CA GLY A 606 12.92 -12.28 19.54
C GLY A 606 12.40 -12.73 20.91
N SER A 607 12.11 -14.02 21.07
CA SER A 607 11.56 -14.60 22.29
C SER A 607 12.05 -16.03 22.53
N GLN A 608 11.87 -16.49 23.75
CA GLN A 608 11.94 -17.91 24.08
C GLN A 608 10.64 -18.58 23.59
N LEU A 609 10.71 -19.33 22.49
CA LEU A 609 9.60 -20.14 22.02
C LEU A 609 9.28 -21.22 23.06
N SER A 610 8.00 -21.63 23.12
CA SER A 610 7.60 -22.76 23.97
C SER A 610 8.11 -24.08 23.38
N ASP A 611 8.29 -25.09 24.24
CA ASP A 611 8.65 -26.45 23.83
C ASP A 611 7.76 -26.97 22.69
N ALA A 612 6.46 -26.67 22.76
CA ALA A 612 5.48 -27.06 21.74
C ALA A 612 5.76 -26.41 20.39
N LYS A 613 6.05 -25.09 20.37
CA LYS A 613 6.39 -24.38 19.13
C LYS A 613 7.68 -24.92 18.51
N ILE A 614 8.72 -25.13 19.32
CA ILE A 614 10.00 -25.67 18.82
C ILE A 614 9.84 -27.10 18.28
N LYS A 615 9.09 -27.96 18.98
CA LYS A 615 8.78 -29.31 18.50
C LYS A 615 7.98 -29.29 17.19
N SER A 616 7.04 -28.36 17.05
CA SER A 616 6.26 -28.22 15.82
C SER A 616 7.10 -27.80 14.61
N LEU A 617 8.17 -27.02 14.78
CA LEU A 617 9.09 -26.67 13.69
C LEU A 617 9.70 -27.92 13.04
N SER A 618 10.18 -28.86 13.86
CA SER A 618 10.74 -30.14 13.39
C SER A 618 9.71 -30.94 12.59
N HIS A 619 8.53 -31.16 13.17
CA HIS A 619 7.46 -31.93 12.52
C HIS A 619 6.94 -31.28 11.24
N ALA A 620 6.89 -29.95 11.20
CA ALA A 620 6.44 -29.21 10.03
C ALA A 620 7.43 -29.31 8.87
N GLY A 621 8.73 -29.29 9.18
CA GLY A 621 9.82 -29.48 8.22
C GLY A 621 9.86 -30.89 7.63
N GLU A 622 9.67 -31.93 8.46
CA GLU A 622 9.68 -33.34 8.03
C GLU A 622 8.43 -33.77 7.26
N SER A 623 7.33 -33.04 7.40
CA SER A 623 6.05 -33.43 6.81
C SER A 623 6.08 -33.29 5.29
N GLU A 624 5.99 -34.41 4.57
CA GLU A 624 5.85 -34.41 3.09
C GLU A 624 4.60 -33.67 2.61
N THR A 625 3.57 -33.55 3.46
CA THR A 625 2.32 -32.87 3.09
C THR A 625 2.35 -31.37 3.34
N LEU A 626 3.19 -30.89 4.26
CA LEU A 626 3.30 -29.48 4.61
C LEU A 626 4.60 -28.87 4.08
N GLY A 627 5.75 -29.43 4.51
CA GLY A 627 7.08 -28.90 4.26
C GLY A 627 7.16 -27.42 4.62
N TYR A 628 6.79 -27.07 5.87
CA TYR A 628 6.73 -25.68 6.30
C TYR A 628 8.05 -25.22 6.92
N ASN A 629 8.57 -24.09 6.44
CA ASN A 629 9.75 -23.42 6.97
C ASN A 629 9.42 -22.51 8.17
N ALA A 630 10.44 -21.91 8.77
CA ALA A 630 10.30 -21.05 9.93
C ALA A 630 9.32 -19.87 9.71
N SER A 631 9.36 -19.21 8.55
CA SER A 631 8.41 -18.12 8.22
C SER A 631 6.96 -18.60 8.10
N GLN A 632 6.73 -19.81 7.61
CA GLN A 632 5.39 -20.38 7.52
C GLN A 632 4.87 -20.77 8.90
N MET A 633 5.73 -21.37 9.72
CA MET A 633 5.39 -21.71 11.11
C MET A 633 5.14 -20.47 11.96
N GLU A 634 5.87 -19.37 11.72
CA GLU A 634 5.63 -18.12 12.44
C GLU A 634 4.20 -17.59 12.24
N LYS A 635 3.68 -17.65 11.01
CA LYS A 635 2.28 -17.28 10.75
C LYS A 635 1.29 -18.10 11.58
N LEU A 636 1.59 -19.38 11.83
CA LEU A 636 0.78 -20.25 12.69
C LEU A 636 0.94 -19.89 14.16
N PHE A 637 2.14 -19.52 14.60
CA PHE A 637 2.40 -19.06 15.95
C PHE A 637 1.67 -17.74 16.25
N ASP A 638 1.65 -16.81 15.31
CA ASP A 638 0.91 -15.55 15.41
C ASP A 638 -0.59 -15.75 15.43
N LEU A 639 -1.09 -16.66 14.59
CA LEU A 639 -2.50 -17.06 14.62
C LEU A 639 -2.88 -17.61 16.01
N PHE A 640 -2.08 -18.54 16.53
CA PHE A 640 -2.32 -19.12 17.85
C PHE A 640 -2.22 -18.09 18.98
N ASN A 641 -1.23 -17.19 18.93
CA ASN A 641 -1.05 -16.13 19.92
C ASN A 641 -2.23 -15.14 19.93
N ARG A 642 -2.76 -14.78 18.75
CA ARG A 642 -3.94 -13.90 18.60
C ARG A 642 -5.25 -14.57 19.02
N LYS A 643 -5.30 -15.91 18.98
CA LYS A 643 -6.48 -16.74 19.31
C LYS A 643 -7.70 -16.51 18.42
N SER A 644 -7.55 -15.80 17.31
CA SER A 644 -8.63 -15.47 16.37
C SER A 644 -8.08 -15.23 14.96
N GLY A 645 -8.96 -15.26 13.96
CA GLY A 645 -8.63 -15.07 12.56
C GLY A 645 -8.23 -16.36 11.83
N SER A 646 -7.60 -16.20 10.67
CA SER A 646 -7.07 -17.29 9.87
C SER A 646 -5.82 -16.84 9.11
N VAL A 647 -4.96 -17.77 8.72
CA VAL A 647 -3.83 -17.51 7.83
C VAL A 647 -3.79 -18.53 6.71
N PHE A 648 -3.38 -18.12 5.51
CA PHE A 648 -3.28 -19.01 4.36
C PHE A 648 -1.83 -19.35 4.07
N ILE A 649 -1.54 -20.64 3.93
CA ILE A 649 -0.18 -21.16 3.72
C ILE A 649 -0.24 -22.36 2.77
N LYS A 650 0.33 -22.20 1.56
CA LYS A 650 0.47 -23.26 0.56
C LYS A 650 -0.85 -24.02 0.29
N GLY A 651 -1.93 -23.35 -0.12
CA GLY A 651 -3.19 -24.05 -0.45
C GLY A 651 -4.05 -24.42 0.76
N ARG A 652 -3.73 -23.91 1.95
CA ARG A 652 -4.42 -24.27 3.20
C ARG A 652 -4.77 -23.05 4.03
N ARG A 653 -6.01 -23.00 4.50
CA ARG A 653 -6.51 -22.03 5.47
C ARG A 653 -6.39 -22.59 6.88
N TRP A 654 -5.50 -21.98 7.66
CA TRP A 654 -5.27 -22.33 9.05
C TRP A 654 -6.14 -21.51 9.98
N GLN A 655 -6.77 -22.17 10.96
CA GLN A 655 -7.62 -21.54 11.98
C GLN A 655 -7.34 -22.10 13.37
N CYS A 656 -7.57 -21.28 14.40
CA CYS A 656 -7.50 -21.74 15.79
C CYS A 656 -8.58 -22.79 16.08
N VAL A 657 -8.19 -23.86 16.77
CA VAL A 657 -9.07 -24.95 17.18
C VAL A 657 -8.73 -25.38 18.61
N SER A 658 -9.70 -26.01 19.28
CA SER A 658 -9.53 -26.58 20.63
C SER A 658 -9.99 -28.04 20.65
N GLY A 659 -9.57 -28.80 21.67
CA GLY A 659 -9.96 -30.19 21.84
C GLY A 659 -9.22 -31.18 20.93
N LEU A 660 -8.06 -30.78 20.38
CA LEU A 660 -7.19 -31.70 19.62
C LEU A 660 -6.65 -32.81 20.54
N SER A 661 -6.56 -34.02 19.99
CA SER A 661 -6.00 -35.19 20.69
C SER A 661 -4.53 -35.37 20.30
N GLY A 662 -3.61 -34.93 21.16
CA GLY A 662 -2.16 -35.04 20.96
C GLY A 662 -1.37 -34.35 22.06
N ALA A 663 -0.08 -34.62 22.16
CA ALA A 663 0.80 -33.89 23.06
C ALA A 663 1.20 -32.53 22.44
N PRO A 664 1.56 -31.51 23.25
CA PRO A 664 2.00 -30.23 22.70
C PRO A 664 3.19 -30.38 21.76
N GLY A 665 3.11 -29.66 20.64
CA GLY A 665 4.05 -29.67 19.52
C GLY A 665 3.82 -30.77 18.49
N GLU A 666 2.84 -31.67 18.69
CA GLU A 666 2.54 -32.73 17.72
C GLU A 666 1.74 -32.21 16.53
N LEU A 667 2.12 -32.69 15.35
CA LEU A 667 1.30 -32.64 14.14
C LEU A 667 0.36 -33.85 14.16
N VAL A 668 -0.94 -33.59 14.29
CA VAL A 668 -2.00 -34.59 14.36
C VAL A 668 -2.94 -34.46 13.16
N THR A 669 -3.79 -35.46 12.95
CA THR A 669 -4.90 -35.37 11.98
C THR A 669 -6.20 -35.17 12.74
N SER A 670 -6.94 -34.11 12.41
CA SER A 670 -8.26 -33.81 12.96
C SER A 670 -9.24 -33.58 11.81
N SER A 671 -10.37 -34.30 11.79
CA SER A 671 -11.36 -34.25 10.70
C SER A 671 -10.78 -34.51 9.30
N GLY A 672 -9.68 -35.27 9.20
CA GLY A 672 -8.99 -35.54 7.93
C GLY A 672 -7.94 -34.51 7.53
N GLU A 673 -7.78 -33.43 8.29
CA GLU A 673 -6.86 -32.33 8.00
C GLU A 673 -5.72 -32.24 9.02
N PRO A 674 -4.54 -31.72 8.64
CA PRO A 674 -3.41 -31.54 9.54
C PRO A 674 -3.71 -30.46 10.59
N ALA A 675 -3.34 -30.73 11.84
CA ALA A 675 -3.44 -29.80 12.95
C ALA A 675 -2.20 -29.84 13.84
N PHE A 676 -1.76 -28.69 14.34
CA PHE A 676 -0.71 -28.60 15.36
C PHE A 676 -1.32 -28.36 16.72
N VAL A 677 -0.94 -29.16 17.72
CA VAL A 677 -1.29 -28.93 19.12
C VAL A 677 -0.23 -28.01 19.74
N PHE A 678 -0.62 -26.90 20.37
CA PHE A 678 0.35 -25.94 20.94
C PHE A 678 0.34 -25.87 22.47
N ASP A 679 -0.70 -26.37 23.14
CA ASP A 679 -0.76 -26.43 24.59
C ASP A 679 -1.33 -27.74 25.14
N GLN A 680 -1.22 -27.92 26.46
CA GLN A 680 -1.65 -29.12 27.17
C GLN A 680 -3.17 -29.28 27.21
N GLN A 681 -3.94 -28.24 26.85
CA GLN A 681 -5.40 -28.27 26.81
C GLN A 681 -5.91 -28.76 25.44
N GLY A 682 -5.02 -29.03 24.49
CA GLY A 682 -5.39 -29.43 23.13
C GLY A 682 -5.78 -28.24 22.26
N ASN A 683 -5.39 -27.02 22.62
CA ASN A 683 -5.57 -25.87 21.74
C ASN A 683 -4.43 -25.82 20.70
N GLY A 684 -4.76 -25.36 19.51
CA GLY A 684 -3.86 -25.44 18.38
C GLY A 684 -4.40 -24.75 17.13
N VAL A 685 -3.91 -25.17 15.98
CA VAL A 685 -4.36 -24.70 14.66
C VAL A 685 -4.66 -25.87 13.74
N LEU A 686 -5.69 -25.76 12.91
CA LEU A 686 -6.13 -26.74 11.91
C LEU A 686 -6.03 -26.12 10.52
N GLY A 687 -5.42 -26.81 9.54
CA GLY A 687 -5.22 -26.32 8.17
C GLY A 687 -6.11 -27.04 7.16
N GLU A 688 -7.21 -26.41 6.76
CA GLU A 688 -8.15 -26.95 5.76
C GLU A 688 -7.71 -26.61 4.33
N ILE A 689 -7.84 -27.54 3.38
CA ILE A 689 -7.53 -27.27 1.96
C ILE A 689 -8.47 -26.19 1.41
N THR A 690 -7.91 -25.26 0.62
CA THR A 690 -8.63 -24.17 -0.02
C THR A 690 -8.45 -24.15 -1.53
N ASP A 691 -9.51 -23.76 -2.26
CA ASP A 691 -9.55 -23.82 -3.72
C ASP A 691 -9.00 -22.53 -4.37
N MET A 692 -8.21 -22.70 -5.44
CA MET A 692 -7.78 -21.63 -6.33
C MET A 692 -8.98 -20.96 -7.03
N ILE A 693 -8.82 -19.70 -7.44
CA ILE A 693 -9.85 -18.99 -8.21
C ILE A 693 -10.06 -19.70 -9.55
N THR A 694 -11.31 -20.09 -9.82
CA THR A 694 -11.79 -20.56 -11.12
C THR A 694 -12.86 -19.60 -11.62
N ILE A 695 -12.59 -18.93 -12.74
CA ILE A 695 -13.58 -18.08 -13.40
C ILE A 695 -14.63 -18.99 -14.06
N LEU A 696 -15.87 -18.82 -13.64
CA LEU A 696 -17.03 -19.60 -14.11
C LEU A 696 -17.69 -18.93 -15.32
N GLN A 697 -17.71 -17.59 -15.35
CA GLN A 697 -18.25 -16.81 -16.46
C GLN A 697 -17.32 -15.64 -16.78
N GLN A 698 -16.95 -15.52 -18.05
CA GLN A 698 -16.17 -14.40 -18.57
C GLN A 698 -17.10 -13.22 -18.91
N PRO A 699 -16.62 -11.97 -18.82
CA PRO A 699 -17.32 -10.85 -19.44
C PRO A 699 -17.39 -11.01 -20.96
N GLU A 700 -18.32 -10.29 -21.59
CA GLU A 700 -18.53 -10.32 -23.03
C GLU A 700 -18.25 -8.95 -23.68
N ASN A 701 -17.98 -8.94 -24.98
CA ASN A 701 -17.82 -7.71 -25.75
C ASN A 701 -19.16 -6.99 -25.87
N THR A 702 -19.16 -5.67 -25.70
CA THR A 702 -20.37 -4.84 -25.75
C THR A 702 -20.20 -3.69 -26.73
N ALA A 703 -21.28 -3.35 -27.43
CA ALA A 703 -21.35 -2.14 -28.25
C ALA A 703 -22.71 -1.46 -28.05
N GLY A 704 -22.75 -0.14 -28.24
CA GLY A 704 -23.98 0.62 -28.09
C GLY A 704 -23.84 2.05 -28.60
N ILE A 705 -24.90 2.82 -28.50
CA ILE A 705 -24.89 4.25 -28.79
C ILE A 705 -24.39 5.07 -27.59
N GLU A 706 -24.04 6.34 -27.85
CA GLU A 706 -23.64 7.27 -26.80
C GLU A 706 -24.75 7.45 -25.75
N GLY A 707 -24.38 7.36 -24.47
CA GLY A 707 -25.27 7.42 -23.32
C GLY A 707 -25.93 6.10 -22.93
N LYS A 708 -25.66 4.98 -23.64
CA LYS A 708 -26.15 3.65 -23.25
C LYS A 708 -25.47 3.19 -21.96
N GLU A 709 -26.24 2.78 -20.97
CA GLU A 709 -25.70 2.12 -19.79
C GLU A 709 -25.37 0.66 -20.11
N ILE A 710 -24.16 0.21 -19.79
CA ILE A 710 -23.67 -1.15 -20.04
C ILE A 710 -23.14 -1.76 -18.74
N SER A 711 -23.34 -3.08 -18.58
CA SER A 711 -22.83 -3.85 -17.46
C SER A 711 -21.87 -4.93 -17.96
N LEU A 712 -20.61 -4.89 -17.51
CA LEU A 712 -19.67 -6.00 -17.66
C LEU A 712 -19.70 -6.84 -16.39
N SER A 713 -19.83 -8.16 -16.49
CA SER A 713 -19.90 -9.04 -15.32
C SER A 713 -18.97 -10.25 -15.42
N VAL A 714 -18.51 -10.71 -14.26
CA VAL A 714 -17.71 -11.92 -14.10
C VAL A 714 -18.27 -12.72 -12.93
N SER A 715 -18.28 -14.05 -13.05
CA SER A 715 -18.53 -14.92 -11.90
C SER A 715 -17.36 -15.89 -11.71
N ALA A 716 -17.01 -16.16 -10.46
CA ALA A 716 -15.91 -17.04 -10.09
C ALA A 716 -16.24 -17.86 -8.84
N SER A 717 -15.46 -18.92 -8.65
CA SER A 717 -15.45 -19.75 -7.44
C SER A 717 -14.01 -19.89 -6.94
N GLY A 718 -13.84 -20.18 -5.66
CA GLY A 718 -12.54 -20.33 -5.01
C GLY A 718 -12.67 -20.07 -3.51
N ALA A 719 -11.55 -20.04 -2.80
CA ALA A 719 -11.53 -19.64 -1.40
C ALA A 719 -11.99 -18.18 -1.25
N GLU A 720 -12.90 -17.92 -0.32
CA GLU A 720 -13.40 -16.58 0.01
C GLU A 720 -12.49 -15.85 1.02
N PRO A 721 -12.43 -14.50 1.00
CA PRO A 721 -13.10 -13.61 0.05
C PRO A 721 -12.40 -13.58 -1.31
N ILE A 722 -13.19 -13.52 -2.39
CA ILE A 722 -12.69 -13.17 -3.73
C ILE A 722 -12.87 -11.65 -3.94
N GLU A 723 -11.76 -10.95 -4.10
CA GLU A 723 -11.71 -9.53 -4.43
C GLU A 723 -11.66 -9.33 -5.95
N TYR A 724 -12.31 -8.28 -6.45
CA TYR A 724 -12.45 -7.98 -7.88
C TYR A 724 -11.99 -6.55 -8.16
N GLN A 725 -11.16 -6.37 -9.19
CA GLN A 725 -10.72 -5.05 -9.65
C GLN A 725 -10.76 -5.00 -11.18
N TRP A 726 -11.59 -4.09 -11.71
CA TRP A 726 -11.68 -3.83 -13.14
C TRP A 726 -10.66 -2.79 -13.60
N PHE A 727 -10.13 -3.02 -14.80
CA PHE A 727 -9.16 -2.16 -15.48
C PHE A 727 -9.65 -1.79 -16.89
N HIS A 728 -9.29 -0.60 -17.33
CA HIS A 728 -9.45 -0.11 -18.71
C HIS A 728 -8.08 0.05 -19.35
N THR A 729 -7.96 -0.44 -20.59
CA THR A 729 -6.72 -0.43 -21.38
C THR A 729 -6.99 -0.10 -22.86
N GLN A 730 -5.99 0.44 -23.55
CA GLN A 730 -6.10 0.84 -24.95
C GLN A 730 -5.60 -0.24 -25.93
N ASP A 731 -4.77 -1.21 -25.51
CA ASP A 731 -4.07 -2.12 -26.42
C ASP A 731 -4.45 -3.60 -26.27
N SER A 732 -5.57 -3.88 -25.59
CA SER A 732 -6.13 -5.22 -25.32
C SER A 732 -5.27 -6.15 -24.47
N THR A 733 -4.09 -5.72 -24.01
CA THR A 733 -3.16 -6.51 -23.21
C THR A 733 -3.01 -5.95 -21.79
N PRO A 734 -3.24 -6.77 -20.74
CA PRO A 734 -3.04 -6.33 -19.35
C PRO A 734 -1.61 -5.85 -19.08
N SER A 735 -1.48 -4.66 -18.49
CA SER A 735 -0.22 -4.02 -18.13
C SER A 735 -0.30 -3.33 -16.76
N GLN A 736 0.86 -3.05 -16.15
CA GLN A 736 0.94 -2.37 -14.85
C GLN A 736 0.54 -0.89 -14.89
N ASP A 737 0.50 -0.27 -16.08
CA ASP A 737 0.10 1.12 -16.30
C ASP A 737 -1.39 1.31 -16.64
N ASP A 738 -2.18 0.22 -16.63
CA ASP A 738 -3.62 0.27 -16.89
C ASP A 738 -4.41 0.99 -15.80
N THR A 739 -5.54 1.60 -16.17
CA THR A 739 -6.34 2.44 -15.26
C THR A 739 -7.42 1.63 -14.54
N ALA A 740 -7.42 1.63 -13.20
CA ALA A 740 -8.47 1.02 -12.39
C ALA A 740 -9.83 1.75 -12.55
N LYS A 741 -10.92 1.01 -12.73
CA LYS A 741 -12.26 1.57 -13.00
C LYS A 741 -13.36 1.20 -12.00
N GLY A 742 -13.27 0.06 -11.33
CA GLY A 742 -14.29 -0.33 -10.35
C GLY A 742 -13.95 -1.62 -9.61
N SER A 743 -14.58 -1.81 -8.46
CA SER A 743 -14.47 -3.02 -7.63
C SER A 743 -15.80 -3.75 -7.58
N GLY A 744 -15.75 -5.08 -7.51
CA GLY A 744 -16.94 -5.96 -7.53
C GLY A 744 -17.05 -6.83 -8.78
N SER A 745 -17.96 -7.81 -8.73
CA SER A 745 -18.16 -8.80 -9.79
C SER A 745 -18.84 -8.23 -11.05
N ALA A 746 -19.31 -6.98 -10.99
CA ALA A 746 -19.87 -6.26 -12.13
C ALA A 746 -19.31 -4.82 -12.19
N LEU A 747 -19.24 -4.28 -13.40
CA LEU A 747 -18.83 -2.91 -13.72
C LEU A 747 -19.90 -2.26 -14.58
N GLU A 748 -20.52 -1.21 -14.06
CA GLU A 748 -21.49 -0.38 -14.78
C GLU A 748 -20.77 0.80 -15.44
N LEU A 749 -21.08 1.07 -16.71
CA LEU A 749 -20.49 2.16 -17.49
C LEU A 749 -21.57 2.86 -18.33
N SER A 750 -21.46 4.19 -18.44
CA SER A 750 -22.23 4.97 -19.41
C SER A 750 -21.39 5.21 -20.66
N LEU A 751 -21.83 4.68 -21.81
CA LEU A 751 -21.01 4.60 -23.01
C LEU A 751 -20.79 5.97 -23.67
N ASN A 752 -19.54 6.33 -23.88
CA ASN A 752 -19.06 7.52 -24.59
C ASN A 752 -17.63 7.28 -25.12
N GLU A 753 -17.05 8.26 -25.82
CA GLU A 753 -15.69 8.16 -26.40
C GLU A 753 -14.59 7.84 -25.37
N GLN A 754 -14.74 8.23 -24.10
CA GLN A 754 -13.74 7.99 -23.04
C GLN A 754 -13.84 6.59 -22.43
N THR A 755 -15.01 5.96 -22.54
CA THR A 755 -15.26 4.59 -22.05
C THR A 755 -15.10 3.54 -23.15
N GLU A 756 -14.92 3.97 -24.40
CA GLU A 756 -14.54 3.06 -25.46
C GLU A 756 -13.14 2.50 -25.20
N GLY A 757 -12.94 1.21 -25.52
CA GLY A 757 -11.65 0.53 -25.36
C GLY A 757 -11.80 -0.88 -24.84
N TYR A 758 -10.79 -1.37 -24.13
CA TYR A 758 -10.73 -2.73 -23.65
C TYR A 758 -10.78 -2.80 -22.13
N TYR A 759 -11.44 -3.84 -21.61
CA TYR A 759 -11.64 -4.04 -20.18
C TYR A 759 -11.31 -5.47 -19.78
N TYR A 760 -10.79 -5.63 -18.57
CA TYR A 760 -10.62 -6.93 -17.91
C TYR A 760 -10.75 -6.78 -16.39
N CYS A 761 -11.02 -7.87 -15.70
CA CYS A 761 -11.07 -7.93 -14.25
C CYS A 761 -9.94 -8.80 -13.70
N LYS A 762 -9.22 -8.28 -12.71
CA LYS A 762 -8.31 -9.04 -11.86
C LYS A 762 -9.10 -9.54 -10.65
N LEU A 763 -9.11 -10.85 -10.46
CA LEU A 763 -9.69 -11.50 -9.30
C LEU A 763 -8.56 -11.95 -8.37
N GLN A 764 -8.69 -11.69 -7.08
CA GLN A 764 -7.69 -12.06 -6.09
C GLN A 764 -8.34 -12.73 -4.90
N ASN A 765 -7.75 -13.85 -4.47
CA ASN A 765 -8.13 -14.54 -3.26
C ASN A 765 -6.85 -14.93 -2.49
N PRO A 766 -6.97 -15.52 -1.30
CA PRO A 766 -5.80 -15.84 -0.50
C PRO A 766 -4.82 -16.84 -1.14
N GLU A 767 -5.25 -17.61 -2.15
CA GLU A 767 -4.43 -18.61 -2.84
C GLU A 767 -3.78 -18.08 -4.12
N GLY A 768 -4.27 -16.96 -4.68
CA GLY A 768 -3.65 -16.37 -5.86
C GLY A 768 -4.52 -15.36 -6.59
N THR A 769 -4.20 -15.18 -7.87
CA THR A 769 -4.87 -14.23 -8.75
C THR A 769 -5.29 -14.93 -10.04
N ALA A 770 -6.47 -14.59 -10.55
CA ALA A 770 -6.93 -14.94 -11.88
C ALA A 770 -7.31 -13.67 -12.64
N TYR A 771 -7.23 -13.71 -13.97
CA TYR A 771 -7.62 -12.62 -14.84
C TYR A 771 -8.71 -13.08 -15.78
N THR A 772 -9.73 -12.25 -16.01
CA THR A 772 -10.69 -12.50 -17.08
C THR A 772 -10.02 -12.36 -18.44
N ASN A 773 -10.72 -12.84 -19.47
CA ASN A 773 -10.43 -12.40 -20.83
C ASN A 773 -10.63 -10.89 -20.94
N THR A 774 -9.85 -10.27 -21.82
CA THR A 774 -10.07 -8.89 -22.22
C THR A 774 -11.29 -8.80 -23.14
N VAL A 775 -12.19 -7.86 -22.87
CA VAL A 775 -13.38 -7.58 -23.69
C VAL A 775 -13.35 -6.16 -24.25
N SER A 776 -13.90 -5.99 -25.45
CA SER A 776 -14.04 -4.68 -26.09
C SER A 776 -15.38 -4.04 -25.76
N VAL A 777 -15.34 -2.78 -25.35
CA VAL A 777 -16.49 -1.88 -25.25
C VAL A 777 -16.36 -0.88 -26.40
N ARG A 778 -17.32 -0.88 -27.34
CA ARG A 778 -17.26 -0.10 -28.57
C ARG A 778 -18.42 0.89 -28.70
N LEU A 779 -18.11 2.12 -29.11
CA LEU A 779 -19.11 3.12 -29.47
C LEU A 779 -19.62 2.89 -30.90
N THR A 780 -20.93 2.92 -31.09
CA THR A 780 -21.57 2.85 -32.42
C THR A 780 -21.54 4.22 -33.07
N HIS A 781 -21.04 4.32 -34.31
CA HIS A 781 -20.84 5.60 -34.96
C HIS A 781 -22.06 6.04 -35.75
N LYS A 782 -22.48 7.29 -35.55
CA LYS A 782 -23.48 7.97 -36.37
C LYS A 782 -22.82 8.52 -37.63
N MET A 783 -22.96 7.82 -38.75
CA MET A 783 -22.33 8.12 -40.04
C MET A 783 -22.97 9.28 -40.83
N ALA A 784 -24.22 9.62 -40.51
CA ALA A 784 -24.97 10.72 -41.10
C ALA A 784 -26.13 11.13 -40.18
N HIS A 785 -26.44 12.42 -40.11
CA HIS A 785 -27.60 12.94 -39.38
C HIS A 785 -28.11 14.22 -40.05
N TRP A 786 -29.30 14.15 -40.65
CA TRP A 786 -30.02 15.31 -41.20
C TRP A 786 -31.22 15.61 -40.30
N THR A 787 -31.24 16.78 -39.66
CA THR A 787 -32.38 17.18 -38.82
C THR A 787 -33.59 17.56 -39.67
N LEU A 788 -33.36 18.11 -40.87
CA LEU A 788 -34.39 18.60 -41.80
C LEU A 788 -35.10 19.87 -41.30
N ASP A 789 -34.40 20.66 -40.49
CA ASP A 789 -34.82 21.99 -40.03
C ASP A 789 -34.48 23.09 -41.03
N ASN A 790 -35.31 24.14 -41.10
CA ASN A 790 -34.97 25.38 -41.81
C ASN A 790 -34.22 26.35 -40.89
N ASP A 791 -33.07 25.90 -40.37
CA ASP A 791 -32.13 26.71 -39.62
C ASP A 791 -30.71 26.53 -40.14
N SER A 792 -29.77 27.30 -39.60
CA SER A 792 -28.36 27.27 -40.05
C SER A 792 -27.63 25.95 -39.77
N ALA A 793 -28.18 25.08 -38.93
CA ALA A 793 -27.61 23.77 -38.64
C ALA A 793 -28.20 22.67 -39.54
N GLY A 794 -29.47 22.80 -39.95
CA GLY A 794 -30.19 21.82 -40.77
C GLY A 794 -30.25 22.12 -42.27
N PHE A 795 -30.16 23.38 -42.70
CA PHE A 795 -30.34 23.77 -44.11
C PHE A 795 -29.58 25.03 -44.53
N ASP A 796 -28.85 24.97 -45.65
CA ASP A 796 -28.05 26.12 -46.16
C ASP A 796 -28.74 26.95 -47.26
N GLY A 797 -29.98 26.61 -47.62
CA GLY A 797 -30.68 27.19 -48.77
C GLY A 797 -30.69 26.30 -50.02
N SER A 798 -29.87 25.24 -50.05
CA SER A 798 -29.74 24.31 -51.18
C SER A 798 -29.61 22.83 -50.77
N SER A 799 -29.11 22.55 -49.57
CA SER A 799 -28.82 21.20 -49.10
C SER A 799 -29.27 21.02 -47.64
N TYR A 800 -29.77 19.83 -47.32
CA TYR A 800 -29.94 19.40 -45.93
C TYR A 800 -28.58 19.03 -45.36
N LEU A 801 -28.16 19.70 -44.29
CA LEU A 801 -26.81 19.60 -43.75
C LEU A 801 -26.67 18.37 -42.85
N ASP A 802 -25.54 17.68 -42.98
CA ASP A 802 -25.19 16.55 -42.11
C ASP A 802 -24.49 17.04 -40.84
N ILE A 803 -25.15 16.89 -39.69
CA ILE A 803 -24.64 17.32 -38.39
C ILE A 803 -23.86 16.22 -37.65
N SER A 804 -23.69 15.04 -38.24
CA SER A 804 -22.96 13.94 -37.58
C SER A 804 -21.51 14.29 -37.25
N SER A 805 -21.00 13.85 -36.10
CA SER A 805 -19.63 14.12 -35.67
C SER A 805 -18.59 13.19 -36.29
N TYR A 806 -19.02 12.10 -36.92
CA TYR A 806 -18.15 11.01 -37.37
C TYR A 806 -18.08 10.91 -38.90
N GLY A 807 -16.87 11.02 -39.44
CA GLY A 807 -16.59 10.86 -40.88
C GLY A 807 -16.76 12.13 -41.72
N GLU A 808 -16.75 11.96 -43.04
CA GLU A 808 -16.98 13.05 -43.99
C GLU A 808 -18.44 13.51 -43.93
N LYS A 809 -18.66 14.82 -43.95
CA LYS A 809 -20.00 15.43 -43.97
C LYS A 809 -20.75 15.04 -45.25
N ARG A 810 -21.97 14.53 -45.08
CA ARG A 810 -22.81 13.99 -46.16
C ARG A 810 -24.01 14.89 -46.44
N ASP A 811 -23.77 16.16 -46.71
CA ASP A 811 -24.84 17.12 -47.01
C ASP A 811 -25.67 16.63 -48.22
N ALA A 812 -27.00 16.66 -48.08
CA ALA A 812 -27.92 16.14 -49.07
C ALA A 812 -28.47 17.27 -49.95
N LEU A 813 -28.04 17.31 -51.21
CA LEU A 813 -28.46 18.34 -52.16
C LEU A 813 -29.94 18.18 -52.53
N VAL A 814 -30.75 19.23 -52.33
CA VAL A 814 -32.19 19.22 -52.58
C VAL A 814 -32.50 19.35 -54.08
N GLU A 815 -33.39 18.49 -54.55
CA GLU A 815 -33.93 18.49 -55.91
C GLU A 815 -35.35 19.07 -55.90
N GLY A 816 -35.51 20.24 -56.52
CA GLY A 816 -36.77 20.98 -56.56
C GLY A 816 -36.82 22.13 -55.55
N SER A 817 -37.96 22.31 -54.90
CA SER A 817 -38.22 23.33 -53.89
C SER A 817 -38.12 22.74 -52.47
N SER A 818 -37.68 23.55 -51.51
CA SER A 818 -37.63 23.18 -50.09
C SER A 818 -38.82 23.79 -49.36
N GLU A 819 -39.77 22.95 -48.93
CA GLU A 819 -40.88 23.34 -48.06
C GLU A 819 -40.74 22.66 -46.70
N PHE A 820 -41.02 23.40 -45.62
CA PHE A 820 -40.87 22.93 -44.25
C PHE A 820 -42.18 23.04 -43.46
N ALA A 821 -42.40 22.13 -42.51
CA ALA A 821 -43.54 22.13 -41.59
C ALA A 821 -43.07 21.86 -40.16
N ASP A 822 -43.98 21.84 -39.18
CA ASP A 822 -43.64 21.43 -37.81
C ASP A 822 -43.13 19.98 -37.79
N GLY A 823 -42.12 19.71 -36.98
CA GLY A 823 -41.51 18.39 -36.81
C GLY A 823 -42.43 17.37 -36.11
N ALA A 824 -41.91 16.17 -35.89
CA ALA A 824 -42.65 15.10 -35.20
C ALA A 824 -42.99 15.45 -33.75
N CYS A 825 -42.18 16.30 -33.12
CA CYS A 825 -42.42 16.88 -31.81
C CYS A 825 -41.72 18.24 -31.69
N PRO A 826 -42.08 19.09 -30.72
CA PRO A 826 -41.48 20.42 -30.57
C PRO A 826 -39.96 20.42 -30.41
N GLN A 827 -39.38 19.35 -29.85
CA GLN A 827 -37.95 19.18 -29.62
C GLN A 827 -37.14 18.97 -30.89
N LEU A 828 -37.78 18.45 -31.95
CA LEU A 828 -37.15 18.20 -33.25
C LEU A 828 -37.29 19.39 -34.21
N GLY A 829 -37.97 20.47 -33.82
CA GLY A 829 -38.09 21.66 -34.66
C GLY A 829 -39.05 21.47 -35.83
N GLN A 830 -38.50 21.42 -37.04
CA GLN A 830 -39.20 21.40 -38.32
C GLN A 830 -38.91 20.12 -39.13
N SER A 831 -39.75 19.86 -40.11
CA SER A 831 -39.65 18.71 -41.01
C SER A 831 -39.64 19.15 -42.47
N ALA A 832 -39.01 18.35 -43.34
CA ALA A 832 -39.01 18.56 -44.78
C ALA A 832 -40.24 17.91 -45.43
N LEU A 833 -40.98 18.70 -46.23
CA LEU A 833 -42.07 18.19 -47.06
C LEU A 833 -41.52 17.61 -48.37
N ILE A 834 -41.79 16.33 -48.60
CA ILE A 834 -41.44 15.61 -49.83
C ILE A 834 -42.70 15.39 -50.67
N GLN A 835 -42.62 15.75 -51.95
CA GLN A 835 -43.67 15.54 -52.92
C GLN A 835 -43.14 14.88 -54.19
N ARG A 836 -44.06 14.50 -55.07
CA ARG A 836 -43.69 13.89 -56.35
C ARG A 836 -42.89 14.87 -57.20
N ASN A 837 -41.63 14.50 -57.49
CA ASN A 837 -40.64 15.31 -58.18
C ASN A 837 -40.19 16.58 -57.44
N ASP A 838 -40.43 16.72 -56.13
CA ASP A 838 -40.10 17.96 -55.40
C ASP A 838 -39.68 17.69 -53.95
N GLY A 839 -38.67 18.41 -53.44
CA GLY A 839 -38.26 18.40 -52.03
C GLY A 839 -37.38 17.23 -51.56
N TYR A 840 -37.13 16.23 -52.40
CA TYR A 840 -36.21 15.12 -52.08
C TYR A 840 -34.75 15.51 -52.29
N ALA A 841 -33.80 14.79 -51.71
CA ALA A 841 -32.37 15.13 -51.75
C ALA A 841 -31.43 13.94 -51.98
N TYR A 842 -30.19 14.21 -52.38
CA TYR A 842 -29.14 13.20 -52.56
C TYR A 842 -27.86 13.54 -51.78
N ALA A 843 -27.42 12.61 -50.94
CA ALA A 843 -26.25 12.73 -50.07
C ALA A 843 -25.02 11.94 -50.60
N GLY A 844 -24.70 12.09 -51.89
CA GLY A 844 -23.49 11.50 -52.48
C GLY A 844 -23.43 9.96 -52.53
N GLY A 845 -22.32 9.42 -53.06
CA GLY A 845 -22.15 8.00 -53.42
C GLY A 845 -21.40 7.13 -52.41
N TRP A 846 -21.78 7.15 -51.13
CA TRP A 846 -21.06 6.44 -50.06
C TRP A 846 -21.72 5.15 -49.58
N ASN A 847 -20.96 4.15 -49.16
CA ASN A 847 -21.51 2.86 -48.77
C ASN A 847 -21.70 2.73 -47.25
N PRO A 848 -22.94 2.67 -46.73
CA PRO A 848 -23.17 2.51 -45.29
C PRO A 848 -22.74 1.15 -44.73
N LEU A 849 -22.46 0.17 -45.59
CA LEU A 849 -22.00 -1.17 -45.20
C LEU A 849 -20.48 -1.32 -45.23
N GLU A 850 -19.72 -0.28 -45.58
CA GLU A 850 -18.29 -0.39 -45.88
C GLU A 850 -17.43 -0.78 -44.67
N THR A 851 -17.72 -0.23 -43.50
CA THR A 851 -16.87 -0.37 -42.30
C THR A 851 -17.12 -1.66 -41.54
N THR A 852 -18.40 -2.04 -41.38
CA THR A 852 -18.80 -3.16 -40.51
C THR A 852 -19.59 -4.24 -41.24
N GLY A 853 -19.99 -4.01 -42.50
CA GLY A 853 -20.98 -4.84 -43.17
C GLY A 853 -22.39 -4.70 -42.59
N LYS A 854 -22.63 -3.70 -41.73
CA LYS A 854 -23.89 -3.48 -41.01
C LYS A 854 -24.28 -2.01 -41.06
N PHE A 855 -25.58 -1.71 -41.06
CA PHE A 855 -26.05 -0.36 -40.73
C PHE A 855 -27.48 -0.37 -40.19
N THR A 856 -27.83 0.67 -39.44
CA THR A 856 -29.20 1.01 -39.07
C THR A 856 -29.47 2.45 -39.50
N MET A 857 -30.66 2.72 -40.03
CA MET A 857 -31.15 4.07 -40.24
C MET A 857 -32.43 4.30 -39.45
N THR A 858 -32.51 5.44 -38.77
CA THR A 858 -33.70 5.89 -38.03
C THR A 858 -34.23 7.16 -38.67
N LEU A 859 -35.56 7.35 -38.63
CA LEU A 859 -36.20 8.56 -39.12
C LEU A 859 -37.61 8.71 -38.54
N TRP A 860 -38.10 9.94 -38.55
CA TRP A 860 -39.52 10.23 -38.45
C TRP A 860 -40.13 10.42 -39.83
N LEU A 861 -41.28 9.82 -40.06
CA LEU A 861 -42.04 10.00 -41.31
C LEU A 861 -43.53 10.19 -41.03
N LYS A 862 -44.15 11.13 -41.74
CA LYS A 862 -45.59 11.36 -41.74
C LYS A 862 -46.14 11.18 -43.13
N TRP A 863 -46.75 10.03 -43.38
CA TRP A 863 -47.22 9.68 -44.71
C TRP A 863 -48.54 10.39 -45.03
N LYS A 864 -48.59 11.16 -46.11
CA LYS A 864 -49.73 12.06 -46.37
C LYS A 864 -50.99 11.33 -46.84
N GLN A 865 -50.85 10.43 -47.80
CA GLN A 865 -51.94 9.62 -48.37
C GLN A 865 -51.42 8.56 -49.35
N ASN A 866 -52.20 7.49 -49.51
CA ASN A 866 -51.97 6.50 -50.56
C ASN A 866 -52.36 7.02 -51.95
N LEU A 867 -51.40 7.06 -52.87
CA LEU A 867 -51.60 7.52 -54.26
C LEU A 867 -51.78 6.36 -55.26
N GLY A 868 -51.84 5.10 -54.79
CA GLY A 868 -51.98 3.91 -55.64
C GLY A 868 -50.72 3.59 -56.47
N ASN A 869 -49.58 4.18 -56.13
CA ASN A 869 -48.28 3.93 -56.75
C ASN A 869 -47.19 3.70 -55.70
N TRP A 870 -46.09 3.08 -56.12
CA TRP A 870 -44.92 2.91 -55.25
C TRP A 870 -44.30 4.26 -54.88
N GLN A 871 -44.04 4.45 -53.60
CA GLN A 871 -43.35 5.62 -53.04
C GLN A 871 -42.08 5.17 -52.32
N VAL A 872 -41.00 5.91 -52.47
CA VAL A 872 -39.68 5.56 -51.92
C VAL A 872 -39.30 6.59 -50.87
N VAL A 873 -39.08 6.12 -49.65
CA VAL A 873 -38.66 6.95 -48.51
C VAL A 873 -37.16 7.22 -48.58
N THR A 874 -36.37 6.21 -48.93
CA THR A 874 -34.91 6.33 -49.10
C THR A 874 -34.37 5.15 -49.91
N GLY A 875 -33.12 5.24 -50.34
CA GLY A 875 -32.36 4.11 -50.87
C GLY A 875 -31.12 4.57 -51.62
N LYS A 876 -30.41 3.60 -52.19
CA LYS A 876 -29.25 3.83 -53.07
C LYS A 876 -29.52 3.16 -54.41
N LYS A 877 -29.83 3.95 -55.43
CA LYS A 877 -30.17 3.49 -56.78
C LYS A 877 -29.77 4.52 -57.82
N ASP A 878 -29.29 4.04 -58.95
CA ASP A 878 -29.02 4.82 -60.16
C ASP A 878 -29.65 4.15 -61.41
N THR A 879 -29.18 4.51 -62.60
CA THR A 879 -29.62 3.90 -63.86
C THR A 879 -29.18 2.45 -64.03
N ASP A 880 -28.09 2.06 -63.37
CA ASP A 880 -27.40 0.79 -63.59
C ASP A 880 -27.76 -0.27 -62.55
N GLY A 881 -28.39 0.12 -61.44
CA GLY A 881 -28.88 -0.82 -60.43
C GLY A 881 -29.25 -0.14 -59.12
N GLU A 882 -29.27 -0.92 -58.05
CA GLU A 882 -29.51 -0.43 -56.69
C GLU A 882 -28.76 -1.28 -55.67
N LEU A 883 -28.48 -0.73 -54.49
CA LEU A 883 -28.04 -1.47 -53.32
C LEU A 883 -29.25 -1.88 -52.47
N PHE A 884 -30.08 -0.90 -52.07
CA PHE A 884 -31.32 -1.12 -51.33
C PHE A 884 -32.30 0.03 -51.57
N ARG A 885 -33.58 -0.18 -51.21
CA ARG A 885 -34.57 0.87 -51.03
C ARG A 885 -35.49 0.57 -49.84
N LEU A 886 -35.98 1.63 -49.23
CA LEU A 886 -37.10 1.62 -48.31
C LEU A 886 -38.31 2.21 -49.04
N SER A 887 -39.37 1.44 -49.20
CA SER A 887 -40.51 1.83 -50.05
C SER A 887 -41.84 1.49 -49.42
N ILE A 888 -42.90 2.17 -49.84
CA ILE A 888 -44.28 1.94 -49.42
C ILE A 888 -45.02 1.23 -50.56
N LYS A 889 -45.60 0.08 -50.23
CA LYS A 889 -46.36 -0.77 -51.15
C LYS A 889 -47.75 -0.14 -51.43
N PRO A 890 -48.18 0.02 -52.69
CA PRO A 890 -49.40 0.78 -53.02
C PRO A 890 -50.74 0.12 -52.65
N ASP A 891 -50.78 -1.21 -52.54
CA ASP A 891 -51.98 -2.00 -52.26
C ASP A 891 -52.24 -2.22 -50.77
N GLU A 892 -51.18 -2.34 -49.96
CA GLU A 892 -51.27 -2.66 -48.54
C GLU A 892 -50.73 -1.54 -47.62
N SER A 893 -50.21 -0.44 -48.19
CA SER A 893 -49.59 0.65 -47.44
C SER A 893 -48.42 0.22 -46.53
N LEU A 894 -47.78 -0.91 -46.85
CA LEU A 894 -46.70 -1.50 -46.06
C LEU A 894 -45.35 -0.90 -46.44
N LEU A 895 -44.61 -0.43 -45.43
CA LEU A 895 -43.20 -0.11 -45.56
C LEU A 895 -42.41 -1.43 -45.78
N ASN A 896 -41.47 -1.43 -46.72
CA ASN A 896 -40.63 -2.58 -47.01
C ASN A 896 -39.19 -2.18 -47.35
N LEU A 897 -38.25 -3.04 -46.93
CA LEU A 897 -36.82 -2.90 -47.12
C LEU A 897 -36.29 -4.03 -48.01
N GLY A 898 -35.51 -3.65 -49.03
CA GLY A 898 -34.80 -4.58 -49.93
C GLY A 898 -34.57 -3.94 -51.29
N LYS A 899 -34.21 -4.71 -52.31
CA LYS A 899 -34.18 -4.23 -53.71
C LYS A 899 -35.53 -4.42 -54.41
N SER A 900 -35.67 -3.90 -55.63
CA SER A 900 -36.91 -3.98 -56.42
C SER A 900 -37.35 -5.41 -56.74
N SER A 901 -36.41 -6.35 -56.84
CA SER A 901 -36.66 -7.77 -57.11
C SER A 901 -35.85 -8.66 -56.15
N GLY A 902 -36.52 -9.55 -55.41
CA GLY A 902 -35.87 -10.44 -54.45
C GLY A 902 -36.55 -10.41 -53.08
N ALA A 903 -35.92 -11.05 -52.09
CA ALA A 903 -36.41 -11.08 -50.71
C ALA A 903 -36.45 -9.67 -50.11
N LYS A 904 -37.49 -9.40 -49.33
CA LYS A 904 -37.78 -8.13 -48.67
C LYS A 904 -38.27 -8.35 -47.25
N VAL A 905 -38.00 -7.38 -46.40
CA VAL A 905 -38.60 -7.28 -45.07
C VAL A 905 -39.79 -6.35 -45.16
N PHE A 906 -40.94 -6.77 -44.65
CA PHE A 906 -42.14 -5.94 -44.59
C PHE A 906 -42.37 -5.52 -43.15
N ALA A 907 -42.72 -4.25 -42.95
CA ALA A 907 -43.00 -3.70 -41.64
C ALA A 907 -44.19 -4.41 -40.95
N PRO A 908 -44.23 -4.43 -39.61
CA PRO A 908 -45.23 -5.15 -38.83
C PRO A 908 -46.58 -4.41 -38.77
N GLY A 909 -47.09 -3.96 -39.92
CA GLY A 909 -48.35 -3.22 -40.06
C GLY A 909 -48.31 -2.14 -41.15
N PRO A 910 -49.47 -1.69 -41.65
CA PRO A 910 -49.56 -0.57 -42.59
C PRO A 910 -49.14 0.74 -41.92
N LEU A 911 -48.61 1.68 -42.72
CA LEU A 911 -48.33 3.03 -42.23
C LEU A 911 -49.64 3.82 -42.06
N PRO A 912 -49.89 4.44 -40.88
CA PRO A 912 -51.05 5.30 -40.68
C PRO A 912 -50.95 6.57 -41.54
N GLU A 913 -52.08 6.96 -42.13
CA GLU A 913 -52.17 8.15 -42.96
C GLU A 913 -52.30 9.40 -42.08
N GLY A 914 -51.44 10.39 -42.30
CA GLY A 914 -51.48 11.68 -41.60
C GLY A 914 -50.93 11.66 -40.18
N GLU A 915 -50.26 10.58 -39.75
CA GLU A 915 -49.67 10.44 -38.42
C GLU A 915 -48.15 10.30 -38.49
N TRP A 916 -47.46 10.79 -37.45
CA TRP A 916 -46.01 10.65 -37.32
C TRP A 916 -45.66 9.24 -36.85
N VAL A 917 -44.76 8.59 -37.57
CA VAL A 917 -44.20 7.28 -37.23
C VAL A 917 -42.70 7.42 -37.09
N PHE A 918 -42.15 6.94 -35.97
CA PHE A 918 -40.71 6.73 -35.87
C PHE A 918 -40.38 5.36 -36.42
N ALA A 919 -39.58 5.31 -37.47
CA ALA A 919 -39.17 4.08 -38.12
C ALA A 919 -37.66 3.89 -37.99
N ALA A 920 -37.24 2.67 -37.69
CA ALA A 920 -35.86 2.26 -37.81
C ALA A 920 -35.77 1.04 -38.72
N PHE A 921 -34.73 0.94 -39.51
CA PHE A 921 -34.47 -0.26 -40.28
C PHE A 921 -32.99 -0.57 -40.33
N SER A 922 -32.67 -1.85 -40.28
CA SER A 922 -31.31 -2.33 -40.20
C SER A 922 -31.02 -3.37 -41.27
N ILE A 923 -29.76 -3.45 -41.67
CA ILE A 923 -29.22 -4.46 -42.57
C ILE A 923 -27.96 -5.04 -41.93
N ASP A 924 -27.90 -6.36 -41.81
CA ASP A 924 -26.67 -7.11 -41.52
C ASP A 924 -26.29 -7.93 -42.76
N SER A 925 -25.14 -7.62 -43.36
CA SER A 925 -24.59 -8.33 -44.52
C SER A 925 -23.37 -9.18 -44.19
N THR A 926 -23.03 -9.33 -42.90
CA THR A 926 -21.83 -10.06 -42.47
C THR A 926 -21.97 -11.59 -42.57
N THR A 927 -23.18 -12.09 -42.75
CA THR A 927 -23.46 -13.51 -42.97
C THR A 927 -23.74 -13.79 -44.44
N SER A 928 -23.74 -15.07 -44.84
CA SER A 928 -23.98 -15.48 -46.23
C SER A 928 -25.34 -15.07 -46.81
N GLN A 929 -26.30 -14.74 -45.95
CA GLN A 929 -27.62 -14.21 -46.32
C GLN A 929 -27.85 -12.93 -45.55
N SER A 930 -28.03 -11.81 -46.26
CA SER A 930 -28.29 -10.55 -45.57
C SER A 930 -29.62 -10.61 -44.82
N THR A 931 -29.63 -10.17 -43.58
CA THR A 931 -30.86 -10.02 -42.80
C THR A 931 -31.21 -8.54 -42.71
N GLY A 932 -32.50 -8.25 -42.67
CA GLY A 932 -32.98 -6.92 -42.39
C GLY A 932 -34.03 -6.91 -41.30
N SER A 933 -34.13 -5.80 -40.60
CA SER A 933 -35.21 -5.55 -39.65
C SER A 933 -35.88 -4.23 -39.94
N ILE A 934 -37.18 -4.14 -39.68
CA ILE A 934 -37.93 -2.89 -39.66
C ILE A 934 -38.64 -2.80 -38.31
N TYR A 935 -38.41 -1.67 -37.64
CA TYR A 935 -39.04 -1.26 -36.40
C TYR A 935 -39.95 -0.06 -36.68
N MET A 936 -41.11 -0.04 -36.06
CA MET A 936 -42.04 1.09 -36.10
C MET A 936 -42.52 1.41 -34.70
N ILE A 937 -42.52 2.69 -34.35
CA ILE A 937 -43.10 3.21 -33.11
C ILE A 937 -44.18 4.22 -33.51
N THR A 938 -45.43 3.91 -33.16
CA THR A 938 -46.59 4.80 -33.27
C THR A 938 -47.09 5.13 -31.87
N GLU A 939 -47.80 6.24 -31.71
CA GLU A 939 -48.33 6.65 -30.39
C GLU A 939 -49.30 5.60 -29.82
N ASP A 940 -50.13 4.99 -30.67
CA ASP A 940 -51.18 4.07 -30.23
C ASP A 940 -50.72 2.62 -30.03
N GLU A 941 -49.66 2.17 -30.71
CA GLU A 941 -49.27 0.75 -30.76
C GLU A 941 -47.85 0.48 -30.24
N GLY A 942 -47.09 1.51 -29.85
CA GLY A 942 -45.74 1.37 -29.32
C GLY A 942 -44.74 0.75 -30.30
N LEU A 943 -43.66 0.16 -29.78
CA LEU A 943 -42.61 -0.47 -30.60
C LEU A 943 -43.09 -1.81 -31.17
N ARG A 944 -43.09 -1.92 -32.49
CA ARG A 944 -43.30 -3.17 -33.23
C ARG A 944 -42.10 -3.45 -34.12
N LYS A 945 -41.75 -4.72 -34.27
CA LYS A 945 -40.60 -5.18 -35.06
C LYS A 945 -40.99 -6.29 -36.02
N SER A 946 -40.33 -6.29 -37.16
CA SER A 946 -40.30 -7.39 -38.12
C SER A 946 -38.85 -7.64 -38.52
N TYR A 947 -38.48 -8.91 -38.75
CA TYR A 947 -37.18 -9.27 -39.30
C TYR A 947 -37.33 -10.42 -40.29
N SER A 948 -36.52 -10.42 -41.34
CA SER A 948 -36.49 -11.47 -42.36
C SER A 948 -35.15 -11.41 -43.11
N GLU A 949 -34.84 -12.48 -43.84
CA GLU A 949 -33.86 -12.40 -44.93
C GLU A 949 -34.26 -11.27 -45.90
N THR A 950 -33.25 -10.53 -46.36
CA THR A 950 -33.39 -9.49 -47.37
C THR A 950 -32.35 -9.67 -48.45
N SER A 951 -32.59 -9.06 -49.61
CA SER A 951 -31.65 -9.10 -50.72
C SER A 951 -31.12 -7.71 -51.05
N LEU A 952 -29.80 -7.60 -51.02
CA LEU A 952 -29.06 -6.42 -51.45
C LEU A 952 -28.70 -6.54 -52.93
N GLY A 953 -28.49 -5.40 -53.58
CA GLY A 953 -27.82 -5.34 -54.87
C GLY A 953 -26.36 -4.90 -54.74
N GLU A 954 -25.72 -4.56 -55.84
CA GLU A 954 -24.25 -4.38 -55.89
C GLU A 954 -23.83 -2.92 -56.08
N LYS A 955 -24.79 -1.98 -56.22
CA LYS A 955 -24.51 -0.56 -56.52
C LYS A 955 -24.22 0.27 -55.27
N THR A 956 -23.05 0.02 -54.67
CA THR A 956 -22.57 0.72 -53.47
C THR A 956 -22.25 2.20 -53.70
N ASP A 957 -21.93 2.57 -54.94
CA ASP A 957 -21.57 3.92 -55.40
C ASP A 957 -22.76 4.82 -55.78
N ALA A 958 -23.96 4.26 -55.94
CA ALA A 958 -25.18 5.02 -56.26
C ALA A 958 -25.48 6.09 -55.19
N ALA A 959 -26.05 7.25 -55.56
CA ALA A 959 -26.34 8.30 -54.59
C ALA A 959 -27.30 7.84 -53.48
N PHE A 960 -27.02 8.21 -52.22
CA PHE A 960 -27.90 7.98 -51.08
C PHE A 960 -29.04 8.99 -51.11
N GLY A 961 -30.27 8.54 -51.33
CA GLY A 961 -31.43 9.41 -51.45
C GLY A 961 -32.18 9.60 -50.14
N VAL A 962 -32.52 10.85 -49.81
CA VAL A 962 -33.40 11.24 -48.70
C VAL A 962 -34.74 11.68 -49.31
N GLY A 963 -35.82 10.95 -49.03
CA GLY A 963 -37.16 11.21 -49.60
C GLY A 963 -37.38 10.68 -51.01
N SER A 964 -36.37 10.10 -51.68
CA SER A 964 -36.53 9.46 -52.98
C SER A 964 -35.31 8.64 -53.37
N VAL A 965 -35.43 7.85 -54.44
CA VAL A 965 -34.29 7.37 -55.24
C VAL A 965 -34.44 7.69 -56.74
N LYS A 966 -35.56 8.32 -57.10
CA LYS A 966 -35.92 8.76 -58.45
C LYS A 966 -37.15 9.66 -58.35
N ALA A 967 -37.10 10.84 -58.97
CA ALA A 967 -38.15 11.87 -58.95
C ALA A 967 -39.59 11.32 -59.07
N SER A 968 -39.82 10.38 -60.00
CA SER A 968 -41.16 9.84 -60.30
C SER A 968 -41.78 8.99 -59.19
N SER A 969 -41.00 8.58 -58.19
CA SER A 969 -41.41 7.70 -57.07
C SER A 969 -41.02 8.28 -55.70
N SER A 970 -40.84 9.60 -55.60
CA SER A 970 -40.55 10.26 -54.31
C SER A 970 -41.62 9.99 -53.27
N PHE A 971 -41.23 10.05 -52.01
CA PHE A 971 -42.13 9.99 -50.87
C PHE A 971 -43.20 11.11 -50.96
N ASN A 972 -44.38 10.85 -50.41
CA ASN A 972 -45.48 11.81 -50.36
C ASN A 972 -45.85 12.06 -48.89
N GLY A 973 -45.17 13.02 -48.26
CA GLY A 973 -45.28 13.26 -46.82
C GLY A 973 -44.13 14.07 -46.26
N TRP A 974 -44.02 14.09 -44.93
CA TRP A 974 -42.96 14.80 -44.22
C TRP A 974 -41.92 13.84 -43.67
N LEU A 975 -40.65 14.21 -43.76
CA LEU A 975 -39.51 13.51 -43.14
C LEU A 975 -38.84 14.43 -42.13
N ASP A 976 -38.37 13.83 -41.04
CA ASP A 976 -37.73 14.54 -39.94
C ASP A 976 -36.67 13.62 -39.28
N ASP A 977 -35.59 14.22 -38.75
CA ASP A 977 -34.54 13.60 -37.94
C ASP A 977 -34.02 12.25 -38.48
N VAL A 978 -33.44 12.27 -39.69
CA VAL A 978 -32.91 11.09 -40.37
C VAL A 978 -31.46 10.83 -39.93
N ARG A 979 -31.19 9.65 -39.37
CA ARG A 979 -29.87 9.25 -38.85
C ARG A 979 -29.42 7.92 -39.43
N VAL A 980 -28.14 7.75 -39.70
CA VAL A 980 -27.54 6.48 -40.17
C VAL A 980 -26.39 6.07 -39.26
N TYR A 981 -26.39 4.82 -38.80
CA TYR A 981 -25.44 4.24 -37.86
C TYR A 981 -24.69 3.06 -38.49
N ASP A 982 -23.43 2.85 -38.14
CA ASP A 982 -22.56 1.78 -38.69
C ASP A 982 -22.75 0.41 -38.03
N ALA A 983 -23.84 0.20 -37.29
CA ALA A 983 -24.15 -1.07 -36.61
C ALA A 983 -25.63 -1.43 -36.75
N VAL A 984 -25.97 -2.68 -36.42
CA VAL A 984 -27.36 -3.07 -36.19
C VAL A 984 -27.72 -2.69 -34.76
N LEU A 985 -28.57 -1.68 -34.62
CA LEU A 985 -29.12 -1.27 -33.33
C LEU A 985 -30.19 -2.25 -32.83
N ASP A 986 -30.16 -2.53 -31.52
CA ASP A 986 -31.14 -3.34 -30.82
C ASP A 986 -32.38 -2.51 -30.41
N GLU A 987 -33.33 -3.14 -29.72
CA GLU A 987 -34.59 -2.48 -29.30
C GLU A 987 -34.36 -1.40 -28.25
N GLU A 988 -33.36 -1.56 -27.40
CA GLU A 988 -33.00 -0.60 -26.37
C GLU A 988 -32.34 0.65 -26.99
N ASP A 989 -31.40 0.46 -27.92
CA ASP A 989 -30.80 1.55 -28.67
C ASP A 989 -31.86 2.36 -29.44
N ILE A 990 -32.80 1.67 -30.10
CA ILE A 990 -33.87 2.31 -30.90
C ILE A 990 -34.84 3.09 -30.02
N THR A 991 -35.26 2.52 -28.88
CA THR A 991 -36.16 3.20 -27.95
C THR A 991 -35.47 4.35 -27.22
N THR A 992 -34.17 4.23 -26.95
CA THR A 992 -33.32 5.30 -26.42
C THR A 992 -33.24 6.46 -27.41
N ILE A 993 -33.01 6.19 -28.69
CA ILE A 993 -33.02 7.23 -29.74
C ILE A 993 -34.39 7.92 -29.81
N TYR A 994 -35.48 7.15 -29.82
CA TYR A 994 -36.85 7.70 -29.81
C TYR A 994 -37.10 8.60 -28.60
N TYR A 995 -36.71 8.14 -27.41
CA TYR A 995 -36.83 8.91 -26.18
C TYR A 995 -35.98 10.18 -26.21
N GLN A 996 -34.74 10.10 -26.68
CA GLN A 996 -33.86 11.27 -26.84
C GLN A 996 -34.43 12.29 -27.86
N SER A 997 -35.13 11.83 -28.90
CA SER A 997 -35.72 12.72 -29.92
C SER A 997 -36.92 13.51 -29.39
N CYS A 998 -37.84 12.91 -28.62
CA CYS A 998 -39.09 13.57 -28.22
C CYS A 998 -39.42 13.55 -26.72
N GLY A 999 -38.58 12.96 -25.87
CA GLY A 999 -38.84 12.80 -24.43
C GLY A 999 -40.00 11.85 -24.11
N LYS A 1000 -40.43 11.04 -25.08
CA LYS A 1000 -41.55 10.11 -24.94
C LYS A 1000 -41.00 8.71 -24.64
N THR A 1001 -41.45 8.11 -23.54
CA THR A 1001 -41.11 6.72 -23.20
C THR A 1001 -41.92 5.76 -24.05
N VAL A 1002 -41.36 4.59 -24.33
CA VAL A 1002 -42.06 3.49 -25.01
C VAL A 1002 -42.14 2.33 -24.03
N CYS A 1003 -43.32 1.76 -23.90
CA CYS A 1003 -43.56 0.63 -23.01
C CYS A 1003 -42.85 -0.60 -23.56
N ASN A 1004 -42.06 -1.28 -22.71
CA ASN A 1004 -41.40 -2.50 -23.11
C ASN A 1004 -42.48 -3.58 -23.42
N PRO A 1005 -42.55 -4.10 -24.66
CA PRO A 1005 -43.59 -5.05 -25.06
C PRO A 1005 -43.63 -6.33 -24.23
N GLY A 1006 -42.48 -6.77 -23.69
CA GLY A 1006 -42.41 -7.97 -22.83
C GLY A 1006 -43.10 -7.79 -21.48
N SER A 1007 -43.14 -6.56 -20.96
CA SER A 1007 -43.77 -6.21 -19.68
C SER A 1007 -45.23 -5.80 -19.80
N LEU A 1008 -45.72 -5.49 -21.01
CA LEU A 1008 -47.13 -5.13 -21.24
C LEU A 1008 -48.11 -6.24 -20.84
N SER A 1009 -47.67 -7.50 -20.82
CA SER A 1009 -48.50 -8.62 -20.34
C SER A 1009 -48.74 -8.60 -18.82
N PHE A 1010 -47.92 -7.85 -18.08
CA PHE A 1010 -48.00 -7.71 -16.63
C PHE A 1010 -48.44 -6.32 -16.19
N ASP A 1011 -48.40 -5.32 -17.08
CA ASP A 1011 -48.91 -3.97 -16.86
C ASP A 1011 -50.42 -3.92 -17.14
N THR A 1012 -51.21 -4.25 -16.11
CA THR A 1012 -52.66 -4.38 -16.19
C THR A 1012 -53.40 -3.21 -15.56
N SER A 1013 -52.73 -2.39 -14.74
CA SER A 1013 -53.34 -1.26 -14.05
C SER A 1013 -52.30 -0.37 -13.36
N GLY A 1014 -52.39 0.94 -13.56
CA GLY A 1014 -51.61 1.96 -12.85
C GLY A 1014 -52.39 2.68 -11.74
N PRO A 1015 -51.84 3.79 -11.21
CA PRO A 1015 -52.46 4.59 -10.13
C PRO A 1015 -53.89 5.07 -10.42
N ASN A 1016 -54.25 5.16 -11.70
CA ASN A 1016 -55.56 5.63 -12.17
C ASN A 1016 -56.50 4.48 -12.58
N GLY A 1017 -56.09 3.22 -12.42
CA GLY A 1017 -56.88 2.05 -12.81
C GLY A 1017 -56.63 1.56 -14.25
N GLU A 1018 -55.84 2.28 -15.03
CA GLU A 1018 -55.46 1.94 -16.42
C GLU A 1018 -53.95 1.66 -16.49
N PRO A 1019 -53.47 0.71 -17.33
CA PRO A 1019 -52.05 0.43 -17.54
C PRO A 1019 -51.22 1.70 -17.76
N ASP A 1020 -50.06 1.79 -17.12
CA ASP A 1020 -49.21 2.99 -17.13
C ASP A 1020 -47.75 2.73 -17.51
N CYS A 1021 -47.48 1.53 -18.01
CA CYS A 1021 -46.17 1.04 -18.42
C CYS A 1021 -45.16 0.89 -17.30
N VAL A 1022 -45.63 0.79 -16.05
CA VAL A 1022 -44.82 0.53 -14.86
C VAL A 1022 -45.39 -0.67 -14.11
N VAL A 1023 -44.83 -1.86 -14.32
CA VAL A 1023 -45.22 -3.05 -13.56
C VAL A 1023 -44.87 -2.87 -12.09
N ASN A 1024 -45.88 -2.62 -11.25
CA ASN A 1024 -45.70 -2.32 -9.85
C ASN A 1024 -46.84 -2.92 -8.99
N LEU A 1025 -47.03 -2.37 -7.78
CA LEU A 1025 -48.02 -2.90 -6.85
C LEU A 1025 -49.47 -2.77 -7.35
N TYR A 1026 -49.76 -1.78 -8.21
CA TYR A 1026 -51.08 -1.59 -8.82
C TYR A 1026 -51.44 -2.75 -9.74
N ASP A 1027 -50.50 -3.19 -10.58
CA ASP A 1027 -50.67 -4.35 -11.45
C ASP A 1027 -50.79 -5.66 -10.67
N PHE A 1028 -49.94 -5.84 -9.66
CA PHE A 1028 -50.01 -7.00 -8.80
C PHE A 1028 -51.36 -7.08 -8.08
N ALA A 1029 -51.89 -5.94 -7.62
CA ALA A 1029 -53.21 -5.86 -7.01
C ALA A 1029 -54.34 -6.19 -8.01
N SER A 1030 -54.26 -5.68 -9.24
CA SER A 1030 -55.21 -5.97 -10.32
C SER A 1030 -55.22 -7.46 -10.69
N LEU A 1031 -54.04 -8.05 -10.90
CA LEU A 1031 -53.87 -9.48 -11.15
C LEU A 1031 -54.39 -10.32 -9.99
N CYS A 1032 -54.08 -9.95 -8.74
CA CYS A 1032 -54.61 -10.62 -7.54
C CYS A 1032 -56.14 -10.49 -7.43
N PHE A 1033 -56.72 -9.34 -7.77
CA PHE A 1033 -58.18 -9.16 -7.78
C PHE A 1033 -58.84 -10.07 -8.81
N SER A 1034 -58.28 -10.16 -10.02
CA SER A 1034 -58.78 -11.06 -11.07
C SER A 1034 -58.72 -12.54 -10.65
N TRP A 1035 -57.67 -12.95 -9.90
CA TRP A 1035 -57.56 -14.29 -9.33
C TRP A 1035 -58.54 -14.55 -8.18
N MET A 1036 -58.96 -13.53 -7.44
CA MET A 1036 -59.89 -13.68 -6.31
C MET A 1036 -61.38 -13.68 -6.72
N GLU A 1037 -61.75 -13.27 -7.94
CA GLU A 1037 -63.16 -13.18 -8.38
C GLU A 1037 -63.75 -14.46 -9.03
N CYS A 1038 -62.97 -15.54 -9.25
CA CYS A 1038 -63.54 -16.81 -9.77
C CYS A 1038 -64.41 -17.50 -8.70
N THR A 1039 -65.73 -17.24 -8.76
CA THR A 1039 -66.77 -17.88 -7.91
C THR A 1039 -67.74 -18.76 -8.69
N LEU A 1040 -67.43 -19.09 -9.95
CA LEU A 1040 -68.28 -19.91 -10.83
C LEU A 1040 -68.16 -21.42 -10.52
N LEU A 1041 -69.31 -22.11 -10.61
CA LEU A 1041 -69.41 -23.56 -10.58
C LEU A 1041 -70.15 -24.05 -11.85
N PRO A 1042 -69.60 -25.00 -12.62
CA PRO A 1042 -68.37 -25.77 -12.34
C PRO A 1042 -67.07 -25.04 -12.74
N ALA A 1043 -66.05 -25.13 -11.88
CA ALA A 1043 -64.80 -24.38 -11.94
C ALA A 1043 -63.90 -24.58 -13.19
N HIS A 1044 -64.29 -25.44 -14.14
CA HIS A 1044 -63.56 -25.63 -15.40
C HIS A 1044 -63.82 -24.54 -16.44
N GLU A 1045 -64.75 -23.61 -16.17
CA GLU A 1045 -64.97 -22.42 -16.99
C GLU A 1045 -64.07 -21.24 -16.62
N CYS A 1046 -63.27 -21.34 -15.55
CA CYS A 1046 -62.24 -20.34 -15.25
C CYS A 1046 -60.95 -20.66 -16.03
N ILE A 1047 -60.95 -20.42 -17.34
CA ILE A 1047 -59.72 -20.31 -18.14
C ILE A 1047 -59.87 -19.10 -19.09
N GLU A 1048 -59.07 -18.07 -18.85
CA GLU A 1048 -58.08 -17.53 -19.79
C GLU A 1048 -56.91 -16.94 -19.01
#